data_AF-A0A139TN20-F1
#
_entry.id   AF-A0A139TN20-F1
#
_cell.length_a   1.000
_cell.length_b   1.000
_cell.length_c   1.000
_cell.angle_alpha   90.00
_cell.angle_beta   90.00
_cell.angle_gamma   90.00
#
_symmetry.space_group_name_H-M   'P 1'
#
loop_
_entity.id
_entity.type
_entity.pdbx_description
1 polymer ?
#
loop_
_entity_poly.entity_id
_entity_poly.type
_entity_poly.pdbx_seq_one_letter_code
_entity_poly.pdbx_strand_id
1 'polypeptide(L)'
;MEKCVAGTIIEEPSRGWTLFNILGVIPCHTIRFFSGPAVRRGIFLETIAETHQYYFIIMMLSQLFKKGCLLLAVCGWLGGGVLPAQEVQQPPITEEGLKALDSNVFTNEFMVALKPAVNRDRIAKIRDPFVRRIAQQMADKKYDSKSRTMLAEPYEPVKDLADRLHTSQYSKFENPTGIFFEEGEDVLVIMGDPKDEKLSLVIQNFGRGGGRSSYPLKAGVNIFKAKNKGLGYIEYFTPNYKKAGKVKVSIPSGKVNGVFVGGVHKNSDWKKMLENSPTEVIDIVGSRVHLVYPVEELRQVCPDKGEELIALYDKIIGMEQQIMGLYKYKMLPKNRMFGRVIWQGFMHADGTGAAFHNGTMKEVANPDKIPGSAWGIAHEFGHVNQVRPAMKWVSTGEVTNNIYSAYVNYMLNPTSMRLEHERINGGDGNMIGGRFNAYLNNGIVKGENWLIQAGPDKRSGGDNRPMVHDHFVKLAPLWQLELYFKVAGKGNPDFYPDIFYKAIKMDTAGKKDGELQLAFMKNACDVSKQDLTDFFRKTGMLKPIDQELDDYTCARMTITEADCRNLVAYARKYKKPESPVIYYISVNSVEAYKNRLAVRGSYNQGITEQGNRRIISHDVWKNVVVFETYKDNELVRATMVGTDSKDNSSTTVAYPEGSTRIEAVSWDGKRTLVYGKRPAK
;
A
#
# COMPACT_ATOMS: atom_id res chain seq x y z
N MET A 1 32.09 -6.11 -5.33
CA MET A 1 32.79 -5.23 -4.37
C MET A 1 32.47 -3.81 -4.76
N GLU A 2 31.62 -3.16 -3.98
CA GLU A 2 31.59 -1.73 -3.64
C GLU A 2 30.31 -1.53 -2.83
N LYS A 3 30.48 -1.22 -1.55
CA LYS A 3 29.42 -1.05 -0.55
C LYS A 3 29.09 0.45 -0.51
N CYS A 4 27.84 0.82 -0.73
CA CYS A 4 27.35 2.16 -0.36
C CYS A 4 26.96 2.16 1.12
N VAL A 5 27.71 2.93 1.90
CA VAL A 5 27.50 3.20 3.32
C VAL A 5 26.55 4.40 3.44
N ALA A 6 25.44 4.22 4.14
CA ALA A 6 24.61 5.34 4.58
C ALA A 6 25.28 5.97 5.80
N GLY A 7 25.77 7.20 5.65
CA GLY A 7 26.40 7.97 6.72
C GLY A 7 25.36 8.63 7.61
N THR A 8 25.33 8.23 8.87
CA THR A 8 24.68 8.93 9.98
C THR A 8 25.62 10.05 10.45
N ILE A 9 25.16 11.31 10.45
CA ILE A 9 25.88 12.41 11.10
C ILE A 9 25.46 12.45 12.57
N ILE A 10 26.41 12.11 13.44
CA ILE A 10 26.40 12.39 14.88
C ILE A 10 27.40 13.53 15.05
N GLU A 11 26.95 14.70 15.51
CA GLU A 11 27.84 15.72 16.07
C GLU A 11 27.59 15.81 17.58
N GLU A 12 28.52 15.28 18.36
CA GLU A 12 28.77 15.71 19.73
C GLU A 12 29.76 16.90 19.71
N PRO A 13 29.58 17.94 20.54
CA PRO A 13 30.67 18.82 20.89
C PRO A 13 31.20 18.51 22.29
N SER A 14 32.52 18.28 22.38
CA SER A 14 33.28 18.32 23.63
C SER A 14 34.40 19.36 23.54
N ARG A 15 34.75 19.91 24.72
CA ARG A 15 35.75 20.96 25.06
C ARG A 15 35.18 22.40 25.02
N GLY A 16 35.40 23.27 26.00
CA GLY A 16 36.21 23.23 27.22
C GLY A 16 35.93 24.47 28.09
N TRP A 17 36.39 24.45 29.33
CA TRP A 17 36.24 25.50 30.35
C TRP A 17 36.97 26.81 30.00
N THR A 18 36.38 27.97 30.29
CA THR A 18 37.06 29.12 30.94
C THR A 18 36.08 30.14 31.57
N LEU A 19 36.54 30.79 32.63
CA LEU A 19 35.81 31.60 33.63
C LEU A 19 35.47 33.05 33.21
N PHE A 20 34.60 33.64 34.06
CA PHE A 20 34.53 35.04 34.55
C PHE A 20 33.46 36.00 33.98
N ASN A 21 32.43 36.20 34.81
CA ASN A 21 31.97 37.45 35.45
C ASN A 21 31.21 38.57 34.72
N ILE A 22 30.22 39.07 35.48
CA ILE A 22 29.75 40.47 35.67
C ILE A 22 28.44 40.89 34.98
N LEU A 23 27.62 41.56 35.80
CA LEU A 23 26.37 42.34 35.59
C LEU A 23 25.07 41.55 35.80
N GLY A 24 24.12 41.94 36.65
CA GLY A 24 23.90 43.22 37.33
C GLY A 24 22.41 43.61 37.22
N VAL A 25 21.69 43.57 38.34
CA VAL A 25 20.58 44.47 38.78
C VAL A 25 19.40 44.80 37.82
N ILE A 26 18.23 44.19 38.09
CA ILE A 26 16.84 44.71 38.36
C ILE A 26 16.53 46.22 38.06
N PRO A 27 15.30 46.77 37.77
CA PRO A 27 13.90 46.25 37.74
C PRO A 27 12.93 46.68 36.60
N CYS A 28 11.80 45.93 36.51
CA CYS A 28 10.36 46.30 36.40
C CYS A 28 9.90 47.71 35.98
N HIS A 29 8.84 47.82 35.12
CA HIS A 29 7.58 48.54 35.44
C HIS A 29 6.46 48.49 34.35
N THR A 30 5.23 48.30 34.86
CA THR A 30 3.89 48.82 34.45
C THR A 30 3.20 48.39 33.14
N ILE A 31 2.01 47.78 33.28
CA ILE A 31 0.88 47.98 32.34
C ILE A 31 -0.41 48.29 33.14
N ARG A 32 -1.10 49.35 32.70
CA ARG A 32 -2.39 49.87 33.21
C ARG A 32 -3.59 49.12 32.63
N PHE A 33 -4.69 49.09 33.38
CA PHE A 33 -6.02 48.63 32.96
C PHE A 33 -6.81 49.71 32.19
N PHE A 34 -7.64 49.28 31.23
CA PHE A 34 -8.87 49.97 30.83
C PHE A 34 -9.99 48.97 30.50
N SER A 35 -11.22 49.37 30.81
CA SER A 35 -12.48 48.63 30.81
C SER A 35 -13.38 49.00 29.62
N GLY A 36 -14.25 48.08 29.19
CA GLY A 36 -15.38 48.38 28.29
C GLY A 36 -15.93 47.17 27.50
N PRO A 37 -17.24 46.85 27.54
CA PRO A 37 -17.80 45.63 26.96
C PRO A 37 -18.59 45.84 25.65
N ALA A 38 -18.68 44.77 24.84
CA ALA A 38 -19.92 44.18 24.30
C ALA A 38 -19.91 43.79 22.79
N VAL A 39 -20.50 42.61 22.56
CA VAL A 39 -21.19 42.08 21.37
C VAL A 39 -20.39 41.34 20.27
N ARG A 40 -20.49 40.00 20.38
CA ARG A 40 -20.67 38.95 19.35
C ARG A 40 -20.38 39.30 17.87
N ARG A 41 -19.33 38.68 17.33
CA ARG A 41 -19.33 37.94 16.04
C ARG A 41 -18.33 36.78 16.15
N GLY A 42 -18.77 35.57 15.87
CA GLY A 42 -17.88 34.43 15.68
C GLY A 42 -17.62 34.21 14.20
N ILE A 43 -16.38 33.85 13.83
CA ILE A 43 -15.99 32.84 12.82
C ILE A 43 -14.55 32.39 13.17
N PHE A 44 -14.21 31.17 12.75
CA PHE A 44 -12.87 30.60 12.52
C PHE A 44 -12.17 29.87 13.67
N LEU A 45 -12.13 28.55 13.55
CA LEU A 45 -11.09 27.69 14.11
C LEU A 45 -10.29 27.13 12.93
N GLU A 46 -9.12 27.73 12.70
CA GLU A 46 -7.99 27.05 12.08
C GLU A 46 -7.08 26.50 13.20
N THR A 47 -6.65 25.27 12.94
CA THR A 47 -5.62 24.41 13.55
C THR A 47 -4.49 25.08 14.35
N ILE A 48 -4.27 24.58 15.58
CA ILE A 48 -3.01 24.68 16.32
C ILE A 48 -2.40 23.27 16.43
N ALA A 49 -1.09 23.19 16.18
CA ALA A 49 -0.24 22.01 16.31
C ALA A 49 0.18 21.79 17.78
N GLU A 50 0.19 20.53 18.19
CA GLU A 50 0.61 20.06 19.52
C GLU A 50 2.13 19.97 19.64
N THR A 51 2.68 20.56 20.71
CA THR A 51 3.94 20.11 21.33
C THR A 51 3.77 20.00 22.85
N HIS A 52 3.86 18.76 23.33
CA HIS A 52 4.30 18.32 24.67
C HIS A 52 3.66 18.95 25.92
N GLN A 53 2.51 18.41 26.33
CA GLN A 53 2.04 18.42 27.72
C GLN A 53 2.55 17.17 28.46
N TYR A 54 3.62 17.34 29.24
CA TYR A 54 3.85 16.62 30.49
C TYR A 54 4.10 17.68 31.56
N TYR A 55 3.73 17.39 32.81
CA TYR A 55 3.75 18.27 34.00
C TYR A 55 2.49 19.08 34.29
N PHE A 56 1.30 18.46 34.24
CA PHE A 56 0.12 19.01 34.93
C PHE A 56 -0.84 17.93 35.49
N ILE A 57 -0.31 16.83 36.04
CA ILE A 57 -1.09 15.92 36.91
C ILE A 57 -0.37 15.62 38.25
N ILE A 58 0.92 15.97 38.38
CA ILE A 58 1.70 15.76 39.61
C ILE A 58 1.70 16.98 40.55
N MET A 59 1.09 18.11 40.17
CA MET A 59 1.15 19.36 40.96
C MET A 59 -0.14 19.75 41.69
N MET A 60 -1.18 18.91 41.69
CA MET A 60 -2.48 19.26 42.30
C MET A 60 -3.06 18.25 43.31
N LEU A 61 -2.25 17.31 43.81
CA LEU A 61 -2.64 16.43 44.93
C LEU A 61 -1.59 16.34 46.06
N SER A 62 -0.66 17.29 46.15
CA SER A 62 0.39 17.29 47.20
C SER A 62 0.42 18.53 48.11
N GLN A 63 -0.62 19.36 48.13
CA GLN A 63 -0.65 20.60 48.93
C GLN A 63 -1.73 20.62 50.04
N LEU A 64 -2.43 19.51 50.30
CA LEU A 64 -3.50 19.47 51.32
C LEU A 64 -3.24 18.63 52.58
N PHE A 65 -2.06 18.02 52.74
CA PHE A 65 -1.75 17.25 53.96
C PHE A 65 -0.38 17.59 54.57
N LYS A 66 -0.23 18.83 55.05
CA LYS A 66 0.71 19.19 56.12
C LYS A 66 0.17 20.35 56.97
N LYS A 67 -0.68 20.02 57.95
CA LYS A 67 -0.65 20.61 59.30
C LYS A 67 -0.92 19.47 60.27
N GLY A 68 -0.08 19.40 61.28
CA GLY A 68 0.20 18.16 61.99
C GLY A 68 -0.81 17.81 63.06
N CYS A 69 -0.85 16.52 63.35
CA CYS A 69 -0.85 16.02 64.71
C CYS A 69 0.19 14.91 64.79
N LEU A 70 0.81 14.85 65.95
CA LEU A 70 2.15 14.38 66.25
C LEU A 70 2.09 13.00 66.95
N LEU A 71 3.15 12.23 66.77
CA LEU A 71 3.69 11.18 67.67
C LEU A 71 2.99 9.81 67.76
N LEU A 72 3.59 8.77 67.17
CA LEU A 72 4.63 7.96 67.83
C LEU A 72 5.15 6.86 66.88
N ALA A 73 6.44 6.96 66.55
CA ALA A 73 7.23 5.86 66.06
C ALA A 73 7.71 5.01 67.25
N VAL A 74 7.96 3.71 67.04
CA VAL A 74 9.23 3.01 67.33
C VAL A 74 9.04 1.48 67.27
N CYS A 75 10.04 0.83 66.67
CA CYS A 75 10.34 -0.60 66.59
C CYS A 75 9.58 -1.43 65.53
N GLY A 76 10.26 -1.60 64.39
CA GLY A 76 10.09 -2.79 63.57
C GLY A 76 10.65 -4.03 64.26
N TRP A 77 10.08 -5.19 63.92
CA TRP A 77 10.76 -6.45 63.63
C TRP A 77 9.72 -7.44 63.10
N LEU A 78 10.13 -8.27 62.14
CA LEU A 78 9.43 -9.39 61.50
C LEU A 78 8.61 -9.10 60.23
N GLY A 79 9.34 -9.10 59.10
CA GLY A 79 9.12 -10.06 58.01
C GLY A 79 7.84 -9.96 57.19
N GLY A 80 7.93 -9.40 55.99
CA GLY A 80 6.86 -9.47 54.99
C GLY A 80 7.21 -8.72 53.71
N GLY A 81 8.32 -9.08 53.06
CA GLY A 81 8.61 -8.61 51.71
C GLY A 81 7.63 -9.23 50.71
N VAL A 82 6.82 -8.41 50.05
CA VAL A 82 6.12 -8.81 48.83
C VAL A 82 7.18 -8.86 47.73
N LEU A 83 7.63 -10.07 47.40
CA LEU A 83 8.48 -10.33 46.25
C LEU A 83 7.71 -10.01 44.96
N PRO A 84 8.34 -9.38 43.95
CA PRO A 84 7.78 -9.39 42.60
C PRO A 84 7.72 -10.84 42.12
N ALA A 85 6.63 -11.22 41.46
CA ALA A 85 6.49 -12.56 40.88
C ALA A 85 7.68 -12.81 39.94
N GLN A 86 8.58 -13.72 40.34
CA GLN A 86 9.58 -14.27 39.43
C GLN A 86 8.85 -14.83 38.22
N GLU A 87 9.20 -14.36 37.02
CA GLU A 87 8.93 -15.12 35.80
C GLU A 87 9.48 -16.52 36.03
N VAL A 88 8.59 -17.52 36.08
CA VAL A 88 8.98 -18.92 36.14
C VAL A 88 9.60 -19.23 34.78
N GLN A 89 10.91 -19.02 34.68
CA GLN A 89 11.70 -19.40 33.52
C GLN A 89 11.42 -20.88 33.24
N GLN A 90 11.01 -21.20 32.00
CA GLN A 90 10.74 -22.58 31.66
C GLN A 90 12.01 -23.41 31.91
N PRO A 91 11.89 -24.58 32.57
CA PRO A 91 13.04 -25.45 32.80
C PRO A 91 13.68 -25.79 31.46
N PRO A 92 15.03 -25.80 31.38
CA PRO A 92 15.74 -25.95 30.12
C PRO A 92 15.44 -27.31 29.48
N ILE A 93 15.38 -27.36 28.15
CA ILE A 93 15.16 -28.60 27.41
C ILE A 93 16.49 -29.36 27.35
N THR A 94 16.54 -30.54 27.98
CA THR A 94 17.78 -31.33 28.11
C THR A 94 17.86 -32.46 27.07
N GLU A 95 19.08 -32.82 26.63
CA GLU A 95 19.30 -33.98 25.76
C GLU A 95 18.85 -35.32 26.40
N GLU A 96 18.93 -35.43 27.72
CA GLU A 96 18.45 -36.59 28.47
C GLU A 96 16.92 -36.68 28.48
N GLY A 97 16.24 -35.53 28.55
CA GLY A 97 14.81 -35.43 28.34
C GLY A 97 14.37 -35.76 26.92
N LEU A 98 15.15 -35.35 25.91
CA LEU A 98 14.93 -35.72 24.52
C LEU A 98 15.10 -37.22 24.26
N LYS A 99 16.10 -37.88 24.87
CA LYS A 99 16.21 -39.35 24.79
C LYS A 99 15.01 -40.06 25.43
N ALA A 100 14.36 -39.43 26.41
CA ALA A 100 13.10 -39.90 27.00
C ALA A 100 11.84 -39.53 26.18
N LEU A 101 11.94 -38.59 25.22
CA LEU A 101 10.89 -38.34 24.23
C LEU A 101 10.73 -39.53 23.26
N ASP A 102 11.72 -40.42 23.19
CA ASP A 102 11.71 -41.58 22.31
C ASP A 102 11.14 -42.86 22.98
N SER A 103 10.32 -43.54 22.18
CA SER A 103 9.59 -44.80 22.33
C SER A 103 8.55 -45.00 23.46
N ASN A 104 8.57 -44.31 24.60
CA ASN A 104 7.72 -44.71 25.74
C ASN A 104 6.53 -43.80 26.07
N VAL A 105 6.56 -42.54 25.61
CA VAL A 105 5.55 -41.53 26.00
C VAL A 105 4.66 -41.12 24.82
N PHE A 106 5.22 -40.82 23.65
CA PHE A 106 4.47 -40.28 22.51
C PHE A 106 4.23 -41.33 21.42
N THR A 107 3.17 -41.14 20.63
CA THR A 107 2.78 -42.06 19.56
C THR A 107 3.74 -42.08 18.37
N ASN A 108 4.50 -41.00 18.16
CA ASN A 108 5.51 -40.87 17.10
C ASN A 108 6.55 -39.80 17.48
N GLU A 109 7.61 -39.68 16.68
CA GLU A 109 8.70 -38.73 16.89
C GLU A 109 8.27 -37.25 16.85
N PHE A 110 7.11 -36.93 16.27
CA PHE A 110 6.59 -35.57 16.18
C PHE A 110 5.88 -35.09 17.45
N MET A 111 5.75 -35.93 18.48
CA MET A 111 5.18 -35.56 19.78
C MET A 111 3.78 -34.91 19.67
N VAL A 112 2.91 -35.56 18.89
CA VAL A 112 1.55 -35.05 18.61
C VAL A 112 0.47 -35.68 19.47
N ALA A 113 0.76 -36.79 20.15
CA ALA A 113 -0.16 -37.48 21.05
C ALA A 113 0.59 -38.40 22.01
N LEU A 114 -0.04 -38.69 23.16
CA LEU A 114 0.42 -39.68 24.11
C LEU A 114 0.09 -41.10 23.64
N LYS A 115 0.96 -42.07 23.95
CA LYS A 115 0.62 -43.49 23.80
C LYS A 115 -0.55 -43.86 24.72
N PRO A 116 -1.43 -44.79 24.32
CA PRO A 116 -2.58 -45.20 25.15
C PRO A 116 -2.21 -45.65 26.57
N ALA A 117 -1.01 -46.24 26.75
CA ALA A 117 -0.50 -46.72 28.02
C ALA A 117 0.15 -45.64 28.92
N VAL A 118 -0.01 -44.35 28.61
CA VAL A 118 0.54 -43.24 29.38
C VAL A 118 -0.56 -42.59 30.21
N ASN A 119 -0.58 -42.89 31.51
CA ASN A 119 -1.51 -42.34 32.50
C ASN A 119 -0.83 -41.28 33.38
N ARG A 120 -1.61 -40.63 34.27
CA ARG A 120 -1.11 -39.56 35.16
C ARG A 120 0.08 -40.00 36.04
N ASP A 121 0.06 -41.22 36.56
CA ASP A 121 1.16 -41.76 37.37
C ASP A 121 2.45 -41.92 36.56
N ARG A 122 2.34 -42.35 35.31
CA ARG A 122 3.48 -42.45 34.39
C ARG A 122 4.00 -41.07 34.01
N ILE A 123 3.11 -40.10 33.80
CA ILE A 123 3.48 -38.70 33.53
C ILE A 123 4.26 -38.11 34.71
N ALA A 124 3.79 -38.30 35.95
CA ALA A 124 4.46 -37.79 37.15
C ALA A 124 5.91 -38.30 37.31
N LYS A 125 6.21 -39.51 36.79
CA LYS A 125 7.54 -40.13 36.82
C LYS A 125 8.48 -39.68 35.68
N ILE A 126 8.02 -38.88 34.71
CA ILE A 126 8.85 -38.37 33.62
C ILE A 126 9.90 -37.42 34.20
N ARG A 127 11.20 -37.75 34.13
CA ARG A 127 12.26 -36.97 34.77
C ARG A 127 12.40 -35.55 34.19
N ASP A 128 12.32 -35.43 32.87
CA ASP A 128 12.45 -34.13 32.21
C ASP A 128 11.22 -33.25 32.45
N PRO A 129 11.38 -32.05 33.05
CA PRO A 129 10.26 -31.18 33.36
C PRO A 129 9.50 -30.65 32.14
N PHE A 130 10.18 -30.46 31.00
CA PHE A 130 9.55 -30.00 29.77
C PHE A 130 8.67 -31.11 29.16
N VAL A 131 9.22 -32.32 29.04
CA VAL A 131 8.47 -33.49 28.56
C VAL A 131 7.28 -33.80 29.46
N ARG A 132 7.48 -33.74 30.79
CA ARG A 132 6.41 -33.93 31.77
C ARG A 132 5.29 -32.92 31.57
N ARG A 133 5.65 -31.64 31.37
CA ARG A 133 4.68 -30.56 31.16
C ARG A 133 3.86 -30.77 29.89
N ILE A 134 4.50 -31.10 28.77
CA ILE A 134 3.79 -31.37 27.51
C ILE A 134 2.87 -32.58 27.65
N ALA A 135 3.37 -33.67 28.24
CA ALA A 135 2.57 -34.86 28.48
C ALA A 135 1.36 -34.57 29.38
N GLN A 136 1.54 -33.76 30.43
CA GLN A 136 0.46 -33.31 31.30
C GLN A 136 -0.57 -32.46 30.53
N GLN A 137 -0.12 -31.51 29.70
CA GLN A 137 -1.02 -30.70 28.88
C GLN A 137 -1.82 -31.55 27.89
N MET A 138 -1.21 -32.58 27.30
CA MET A 138 -1.92 -33.53 26.43
C MET A 138 -2.95 -34.35 27.21
N ALA A 139 -2.59 -34.87 28.39
CA ALA A 139 -3.51 -35.63 29.24
C ALA A 139 -4.70 -34.79 29.71
N ASP A 140 -4.48 -33.51 29.98
CA ASP A 140 -5.51 -32.55 30.38
C ASP A 140 -6.25 -31.92 29.18
N LYS A 141 -5.98 -32.36 27.95
CA LYS A 141 -6.57 -31.86 26.69
C LYS A 141 -6.37 -30.35 26.48
N LYS A 142 -5.28 -29.80 27.00
CA LYS A 142 -4.87 -28.38 26.85
C LYS A 142 -3.76 -28.18 25.81
N TYR A 143 -3.19 -29.26 25.28
CA TYR A 143 -2.14 -29.20 24.26
C TYR A 143 -2.74 -29.14 22.85
N ASP A 144 -2.58 -28.00 22.18
CA ASP A 144 -3.04 -27.79 20.81
C ASP A 144 -2.07 -28.40 19.78
N SER A 145 -2.17 -29.72 19.60
CA SER A 145 -1.34 -30.46 18.65
C SER A 145 -1.52 -30.00 17.20
N LYS A 146 -2.72 -29.52 16.86
CA LYS A 146 -3.05 -29.10 15.49
C LYS A 146 -2.31 -27.81 15.15
N SER A 147 -2.34 -26.82 16.03
CA SER A 147 -1.64 -25.55 15.81
C SER A 147 -0.12 -25.65 15.97
N ARG A 148 0.37 -26.74 16.58
CA ARG A 148 1.81 -27.01 16.77
C ARG A 148 2.44 -27.87 15.69
N THR A 149 1.66 -28.30 14.70
CA THR A 149 2.15 -29.11 13.60
C THR A 149 1.77 -28.53 12.26
N MET A 150 2.68 -28.63 11.29
CA MET A 150 2.44 -28.15 9.94
C MET A 150 3.12 -29.01 8.88
N LEU A 151 2.67 -28.84 7.64
CA LEU A 151 3.36 -29.30 6.45
C LEU A 151 3.95 -28.07 5.76
N ALA A 152 5.25 -27.83 5.95
CA ALA A 152 5.96 -26.77 5.26
C ALA A 152 6.00 -27.07 3.76
N GLU A 153 5.52 -26.14 2.95
CA GLU A 153 5.53 -26.28 1.50
C GLU A 153 6.75 -25.59 0.88
N PRO A 154 7.28 -26.13 -0.23
CA PRO A 154 8.33 -25.45 -0.96
C PRO A 154 7.78 -24.31 -1.81
N TYR A 155 8.52 -23.21 -1.87
CA TYR A 155 8.23 -22.03 -2.70
C TYR A 155 9.44 -21.65 -3.57
N GLU A 156 9.16 -20.93 -4.66
CA GLU A 156 10.21 -20.37 -5.53
C GLU A 156 11.02 -19.36 -4.71
N PRO A 157 12.37 -19.34 -4.81
CA PRO A 157 13.17 -18.31 -4.17
C PRO A 157 12.68 -16.92 -4.59
N VAL A 158 12.41 -16.06 -3.60
CA VAL A 158 11.77 -14.75 -3.83
C VAL A 158 12.57 -13.85 -4.78
N LYS A 159 13.90 -14.01 -4.82
CA LYS A 159 14.78 -13.31 -5.76
C LYS A 159 14.55 -13.79 -7.19
N ASP A 160 14.52 -15.10 -7.41
CA ASP A 160 14.30 -15.69 -8.74
C ASP A 160 12.94 -15.30 -9.30
N LEU A 161 11.91 -15.27 -8.42
CA LEU A 161 10.59 -14.75 -8.77
C LEU A 161 10.62 -13.27 -9.17
N ALA A 162 11.28 -12.43 -8.36
CA ALA A 162 11.40 -10.99 -8.62
C ALA A 162 12.16 -10.72 -9.93
N ASP A 163 13.23 -11.46 -10.20
CA ASP A 163 13.99 -11.36 -11.45
C ASP A 163 13.14 -11.82 -12.65
N ARG A 164 12.38 -12.90 -12.50
CA ARG A 164 11.51 -13.46 -13.56
C ARG A 164 10.34 -12.55 -13.93
N LEU A 165 9.77 -11.82 -12.96
CA LEU A 165 8.66 -10.90 -13.17
C LEU A 165 9.09 -9.44 -13.27
N HIS A 166 10.38 -9.14 -13.07
CA HIS A 166 10.90 -7.78 -12.95
C HIS A 166 10.17 -6.93 -11.89
N THR A 167 9.84 -7.52 -10.74
CA THR A 167 9.11 -6.89 -9.62
C THR A 167 10.00 -6.72 -8.39
N SER A 168 9.44 -6.24 -7.27
CA SER A 168 10.06 -6.43 -5.95
C SER A 168 9.86 -7.87 -5.48
N GLN A 169 10.56 -8.25 -4.42
CA GLN A 169 10.41 -9.56 -3.80
C GLN A 169 9.02 -9.71 -3.17
N TYR A 170 8.44 -10.88 -3.36
CA TYR A 170 7.21 -11.34 -2.72
C TYR A 170 7.53 -11.85 -1.29
N SER A 171 6.54 -12.47 -0.63
CA SER A 171 6.64 -12.90 0.76
C SER A 171 7.84 -13.80 1.04
N LYS A 172 8.61 -13.43 2.07
CA LYS A 172 9.65 -14.26 2.69
C LYS A 172 9.09 -15.20 3.76
N PHE A 173 7.78 -15.11 4.01
CA PHE A 173 7.10 -15.70 5.16
C PHE A 173 5.97 -16.64 4.71
N GLU A 174 6.26 -17.53 3.76
CA GLU A 174 5.24 -18.36 3.09
C GLU A 174 4.68 -19.49 3.95
N ASN A 175 5.42 -19.92 4.97
CA ASN A 175 5.02 -20.96 5.92
C ASN A 175 5.03 -20.39 7.36
N PRO A 176 4.04 -19.55 7.74
CA PRO A 176 3.88 -19.13 9.12
C PRO A 176 3.55 -20.33 10.02
N THR A 177 4.20 -20.42 11.19
CA THR A 177 3.97 -21.52 12.13
C THR A 177 2.80 -21.24 13.08
N GLY A 178 2.45 -19.96 13.27
CA GLY A 178 1.50 -19.54 14.29
C GLY A 178 2.03 -19.71 15.72
N ILE A 179 3.33 -19.94 15.90
CA ILE A 179 3.98 -20.06 17.21
C ILE A 179 4.77 -18.79 17.48
N PHE A 180 4.51 -18.17 18.62
CA PHE A 180 5.26 -17.03 19.14
C PHE A 180 6.30 -17.52 20.15
N PHE A 181 7.50 -16.96 20.04
CA PHE A 181 8.59 -17.21 20.97
C PHE A 181 8.99 -15.93 21.72
N GLU A 182 9.35 -16.08 22.99
CA GLU A 182 10.02 -15.08 23.80
C GLU A 182 11.53 -15.13 23.60
N GLU A 183 12.22 -14.02 23.84
CA GLU A 183 13.68 -14.00 23.82
C GLU A 183 14.26 -14.86 24.95
N GLY A 184 15.31 -15.63 24.65
CA GLY A 184 16.02 -16.47 25.60
C GLY A 184 15.36 -17.81 25.91
N GLU A 185 14.11 -18.06 25.48
CA GLU A 185 13.45 -19.35 25.70
C GLU A 185 14.04 -20.46 24.82
N ASP A 186 13.92 -21.70 25.29
CA ASP A 186 14.34 -22.86 24.51
C ASP A 186 13.29 -23.19 23.43
N VAL A 187 13.78 -23.29 22.20
CA VAL A 187 13.00 -23.64 21.02
C VAL A 187 13.23 -25.09 20.67
N LEU A 188 12.16 -25.89 20.61
CA LEU A 188 12.18 -27.27 20.15
C LEU A 188 11.42 -27.38 18.83
N VAL A 189 12.12 -27.86 17.80
CA VAL A 189 11.54 -28.18 16.49
C VAL A 189 11.90 -29.61 16.12
N ILE A 190 10.91 -30.38 15.70
CA ILE A 190 11.09 -31.70 15.11
C ILE A 190 10.74 -31.62 13.64
N MET A 191 11.72 -31.84 12.77
CA MET A 191 11.55 -31.80 11.32
C MET A 191 11.62 -33.21 10.75
N GLY A 192 10.69 -33.56 9.85
CA GLY A 192 10.80 -34.78 9.04
C GLY A 192 12.01 -34.75 8.11
N ASP A 193 12.30 -35.87 7.45
CA ASP A 193 13.37 -35.95 6.45
C ASP A 193 13.10 -34.98 5.28
N PRO A 194 13.92 -33.93 5.07
CA PRO A 194 13.72 -32.96 4.00
C PRO A 194 14.31 -33.45 2.65
N LYS A 195 14.84 -34.68 2.58
CA LYS A 195 15.67 -35.15 1.48
C LYS A 195 16.87 -34.23 1.30
N ASP A 196 17.10 -33.74 0.08
CA ASP A 196 18.21 -32.85 -0.25
C ASP A 196 17.90 -31.36 0.00
N GLU A 197 16.69 -31.05 0.48
CA GLU A 197 16.24 -29.68 0.66
C GLU A 197 16.71 -29.10 2.00
N LYS A 198 16.87 -27.77 2.05
CA LYS A 198 17.33 -27.04 3.24
C LYS A 198 16.23 -26.15 3.76
N LEU A 199 15.95 -26.26 5.05
CA LEU A 199 14.94 -25.47 5.74
C LEU A 199 15.55 -24.79 6.97
N SER A 200 14.99 -23.63 7.31
CA SER A 200 15.34 -22.91 8.54
C SER A 200 14.08 -22.51 9.28
N LEU A 201 14.14 -22.50 10.62
CA LEU A 201 13.20 -21.72 11.41
C LEU A 201 13.69 -20.28 11.44
N VAL A 202 12.79 -19.34 11.18
CA VAL A 202 13.00 -17.92 11.34
C VAL A 202 12.08 -17.39 12.42
N ILE A 203 12.62 -16.59 13.34
CA ILE A 203 11.83 -15.87 14.33
C ILE A 203 11.87 -14.39 13.96
N GLN A 204 10.73 -13.85 13.55
CA GLN A 204 10.58 -12.47 13.09
C GLN A 204 9.64 -11.72 14.03
N ASN A 205 10.13 -10.61 14.61
CA ASN A 205 9.31 -9.70 15.39
C ASN A 205 8.77 -8.60 14.47
N PHE A 206 7.46 -8.60 14.25
CA PHE A 206 6.75 -7.49 13.60
C PHE A 206 6.11 -6.52 14.61
N GLY A 207 6.20 -6.83 15.91
CA GLY A 207 5.79 -5.96 17.00
C GLY A 207 6.74 -4.79 17.24
N ARG A 208 6.47 -4.04 18.31
CA ARG A 208 7.28 -2.88 18.68
C ARG A 208 8.65 -3.36 19.16
N GLY A 209 9.72 -2.84 18.55
CA GLY A 209 11.11 -3.21 18.83
C GLY A 209 11.80 -4.02 17.72
N GLY A 210 11.04 -4.68 16.82
CA GLY A 210 11.62 -5.45 15.72
C GLY A 210 12.54 -6.58 16.19
N GLY A 211 13.31 -7.15 15.25
CA GLY A 211 14.21 -8.27 15.51
C GLY A 211 14.00 -9.45 14.57
N ARG A 212 15.11 -10.12 14.24
CA ARG A 212 15.12 -11.29 13.35
C ARG A 212 16.24 -12.24 13.73
N SER A 213 15.92 -13.53 13.77
CA SER A 213 16.92 -14.61 13.84
C SER A 213 16.53 -15.75 12.89
N SER A 214 17.54 -16.53 12.48
CA SER A 214 17.39 -17.68 11.59
C SER A 214 18.23 -18.84 12.11
N TYR A 215 17.65 -20.04 12.03
CA TYR A 215 18.18 -21.28 12.57
C TYR A 215 18.05 -22.38 11.53
N PRO A 216 19.15 -22.82 10.89
CA PRO A 216 19.12 -23.98 10.01
C PRO A 216 18.60 -25.22 10.75
N LEU A 217 17.69 -25.96 10.12
CA LEU A 217 17.11 -27.17 10.68
C LEU A 217 17.74 -28.41 10.07
N LYS A 218 17.92 -29.45 10.89
CA LYS A 218 18.27 -30.81 10.46
C LYS A 218 17.08 -31.75 10.66
N ALA A 219 17.06 -32.86 9.93
CA ALA A 219 16.08 -33.92 10.16
C ALA A 219 16.11 -34.39 11.63
N GLY A 220 14.93 -34.69 12.18
CA GLY A 220 14.75 -35.02 13.57
C GLY A 220 14.73 -33.79 14.48
N VAL A 221 15.35 -33.92 15.65
CA VAL A 221 15.26 -32.97 16.76
C VAL A 221 16.24 -31.80 16.61
N ASN A 222 15.74 -30.59 16.82
CA ASN A 222 16.49 -29.34 16.84
C ASN A 222 16.17 -28.58 18.14
N ILE A 223 17.20 -28.22 18.92
CA ILE A 223 17.08 -27.37 20.11
C ILE A 223 18.05 -26.19 19.98
N PHE A 224 17.55 -25.00 20.28
CA PHE A 224 18.36 -23.79 20.38
C PHE A 224 17.64 -22.74 21.23
N LYS A 225 18.34 -21.66 21.59
CA LYS A 225 17.73 -20.51 22.28
C LYS A 225 17.23 -19.47 21.27
N ALA A 226 16.03 -18.94 21.51
CA ALA A 226 15.51 -17.80 20.77
C ALA A 226 16.38 -16.55 21.04
N LYS A 227 16.94 -15.96 19.98
CA LYS A 227 17.82 -14.77 20.06
C LYS A 227 17.03 -13.47 20.13
N ASN A 228 15.74 -13.54 19.83
CA ASN A 228 14.78 -12.44 19.91
C ASN A 228 13.39 -13.04 20.06
N LYS A 229 12.47 -12.28 20.64
CA LYS A 229 11.04 -12.63 20.59
C LYS A 229 10.49 -12.50 19.17
N GLY A 230 9.39 -13.16 18.84
CA GLY A 230 8.71 -13.00 17.54
C GLY A 230 7.92 -14.22 17.08
N LEU A 231 7.27 -14.10 15.93
CA LEU A 231 6.55 -15.20 15.29
C LEU A 231 7.50 -16.10 14.51
N GLY A 232 7.23 -17.41 14.54
CA GLY A 232 7.98 -18.42 13.82
C GLY A 232 7.53 -18.61 12.38
N TYR A 233 8.50 -18.80 11.47
CA TYR A 233 8.28 -19.08 10.05
C TYR A 233 9.24 -20.18 9.58
N ILE A 234 8.76 -21.14 8.80
CA ILE A 234 9.63 -22.12 8.15
C ILE A 234 10.04 -21.59 6.77
N GLU A 235 11.29 -21.17 6.64
CA GLU A 235 11.84 -20.80 5.34
C GLU A 235 12.12 -22.07 4.54
N TYR A 236 11.33 -22.28 3.49
CA TYR A 236 11.47 -23.40 2.56
C TYR A 236 11.39 -22.90 1.12
N PHE A 237 12.50 -22.31 0.68
CA PHE A 237 12.65 -21.76 -0.66
C PHE A 237 13.66 -22.60 -1.44
N THR A 238 13.28 -23.11 -2.60
CA THR A 238 14.13 -23.99 -3.39
C THR A 238 13.85 -23.83 -4.90
N PRO A 239 14.88 -23.82 -5.76
CA PRO A 239 14.68 -23.87 -7.21
C PRO A 239 13.85 -25.08 -7.67
N ASN A 240 13.82 -26.15 -6.86
CA ASN A 240 13.08 -27.38 -7.12
C ASN A 240 11.61 -27.34 -6.62
N TYR A 241 11.07 -26.16 -6.30
CA TYR A 241 9.78 -26.03 -5.59
C TYR A 241 8.58 -26.71 -6.26
N LYS A 242 8.64 -26.95 -7.57
CA LYS A 242 7.58 -27.65 -8.32
C LYS A 242 7.56 -29.16 -8.08
N LYS A 243 8.67 -29.76 -7.64
CA LYS A 243 8.81 -31.20 -7.43
C LYS A 243 9.13 -31.58 -5.99
N ALA A 244 9.75 -30.67 -5.25
CA ALA A 244 10.07 -30.87 -3.84
C ALA A 244 8.81 -31.22 -3.03
N GLY A 245 8.94 -32.16 -2.10
CA GLY A 245 7.84 -32.62 -1.25
C GLY A 245 7.53 -31.61 -0.14
N LYS A 246 6.37 -31.75 0.52
CA LYS A 246 6.11 -31.02 1.76
C LYS A 246 6.89 -31.67 2.91
N VAL A 247 7.43 -30.86 3.82
CA VAL A 247 8.17 -31.36 5.00
C VAL A 247 7.31 -31.18 6.24
N LYS A 248 7.10 -32.27 6.99
CA LYS A 248 6.35 -32.22 8.25
C LYS A 248 7.22 -31.59 9.33
N VAL A 249 6.66 -30.63 10.06
CA VAL A 249 7.31 -29.94 11.17
C VAL A 249 6.40 -29.97 12.40
N SER A 250 6.97 -30.26 13.56
CA SER A 250 6.32 -30.14 14.86
C SER A 250 7.09 -29.17 15.74
N ILE A 251 6.38 -28.27 16.43
CA ILE A 251 6.94 -27.23 17.29
C ILE A 251 6.27 -27.31 18.67
N PRO A 252 6.78 -28.17 19.57
CA PRO A 252 6.16 -28.38 20.87
C PRO A 252 6.37 -27.24 21.88
N SER A 253 7.41 -26.41 21.70
CA SER A 253 7.69 -25.25 22.58
C SER A 253 7.05 -23.95 22.07
N GLY A 254 7.23 -22.84 22.80
CA GLY A 254 6.63 -21.55 22.48
C GLY A 254 5.12 -21.48 22.77
N LYS A 255 4.54 -20.29 22.55
CA LYS A 255 3.11 -20.00 22.76
C LYS A 255 2.35 -20.04 21.44
N VAL A 256 1.16 -20.64 21.43
CA VAL A 256 0.31 -20.65 20.22
C VAL A 256 -0.32 -19.26 20.04
N ASN A 257 -0.02 -18.62 18.92
CA ASN A 257 -0.66 -17.40 18.44
C ASN A 257 -1.79 -17.70 17.45
N GLY A 258 -1.56 -18.69 16.59
CA GLY A 258 -2.43 -19.03 15.48
C GLY A 258 -2.05 -18.31 14.18
N VAL A 259 -2.57 -18.85 13.07
CA VAL A 259 -2.51 -18.27 11.73
C VAL A 259 -3.94 -18.29 11.21
N PHE A 260 -4.52 -17.13 10.89
CA PHE A 260 -5.81 -17.12 10.21
C PHE A 260 -5.60 -17.46 8.73
N VAL A 261 -6.41 -18.38 8.18
CA VAL A 261 -6.19 -18.91 6.82
C VAL A 261 -7.53 -18.87 6.09
N GLY A 262 -7.60 -18.08 5.03
CA GLY A 262 -8.80 -17.92 4.22
C GLY A 262 -9.26 -19.26 3.63
N GLY A 263 -10.58 -19.51 3.67
CA GLY A 263 -11.18 -20.77 3.20
C GLY A 263 -10.99 -21.97 4.14
N VAL A 264 -10.18 -21.86 5.19
CA VAL A 264 -9.97 -22.90 6.21
C VAL A 264 -10.59 -22.50 7.53
N HIS A 265 -10.25 -21.32 8.04
CA HIS A 265 -10.73 -20.80 9.31
C HIS A 265 -12.02 -19.99 9.13
N LYS A 266 -12.86 -19.99 10.17
CA LYS A 266 -14.11 -19.21 10.21
C LYS A 266 -13.99 -17.96 11.06
N ASN A 267 -14.92 -17.02 10.91
CA ASN A 267 -14.99 -15.82 11.75
C ASN A 267 -15.09 -16.13 13.26
N SER A 268 -15.61 -17.31 13.63
CA SER A 268 -15.55 -17.80 15.02
C SER A 268 -14.14 -18.16 15.49
N ASP A 269 -13.30 -18.69 14.60
CA ASP A 269 -11.89 -18.99 14.90
C ASP A 269 -11.08 -17.70 14.96
N TRP A 270 -11.33 -16.78 14.02
CA TRP A 270 -10.76 -15.44 14.00
C TRP A 270 -10.92 -14.73 15.35
N LYS A 271 -12.15 -14.68 15.87
CA LYS A 271 -12.44 -14.04 17.16
C LYS A 271 -11.65 -14.69 18.31
N LYS A 272 -11.58 -16.03 18.34
CA LYS A 272 -10.78 -16.77 19.35
C LYS A 272 -9.29 -16.47 19.23
N MET A 273 -8.74 -16.38 18.02
CA MET A 273 -7.34 -16.04 17.80
C MET A 273 -7.05 -14.61 18.29
N LEU A 274 -7.91 -13.66 17.95
CA LEU A 274 -7.80 -12.29 18.43
C LEU A 274 -7.88 -12.22 19.96
N GLU A 275 -8.78 -12.95 20.62
CA GLU A 275 -8.93 -12.94 22.09
C GLU A 275 -7.71 -13.55 22.81
N ASN A 276 -7.09 -14.59 22.25
CA ASN A 276 -6.06 -15.39 22.92
C ASN A 276 -4.62 -15.10 22.46
N SER A 277 -4.42 -14.18 21.51
CA SER A 277 -3.09 -13.85 20.97
C SER A 277 -2.09 -13.49 22.08
N PRO A 278 -0.96 -14.21 22.22
CA PRO A 278 0.13 -13.87 23.13
C PRO A 278 1.04 -12.73 22.64
N THR A 279 0.83 -12.22 21.41
CA THR A 279 1.67 -11.17 20.82
C THR A 279 0.85 -10.06 20.17
N GLU A 280 1.55 -8.99 19.75
CA GLU A 280 0.95 -7.76 19.21
C GLU A 280 0.34 -7.95 17.82
N VAL A 281 0.73 -8.99 17.09
CA VAL A 281 0.37 -9.19 15.68
C VAL A 281 -0.14 -10.60 15.40
N ILE A 282 -0.89 -10.76 14.32
CA ILE A 282 -1.37 -12.05 13.84
C ILE A 282 -1.14 -12.21 12.34
N ASP A 283 -0.75 -13.42 11.92
CA ASP A 283 -0.65 -13.79 10.51
C ASP A 283 -2.05 -14.06 9.92
N ILE A 284 -2.35 -13.46 8.77
CA ILE A 284 -3.59 -13.61 8.01
C ILE A 284 -3.22 -14.03 6.58
N VAL A 285 -3.48 -15.27 6.22
CA VAL A 285 -2.99 -15.89 4.99
C VAL A 285 -4.14 -16.17 4.03
N GLY A 286 -4.08 -15.54 2.87
CA GLY A 286 -4.93 -15.79 1.72
C GLY A 286 -4.28 -16.71 0.70
N SER A 287 -4.92 -16.83 -0.46
CA SER A 287 -4.40 -17.53 -1.62
C SER A 287 -3.35 -16.73 -2.40
N ARG A 288 -3.35 -15.40 -2.27
CA ARG A 288 -2.48 -14.47 -3.03
C ARG A 288 -1.66 -13.55 -2.15
N VAL A 289 -2.09 -13.35 -0.91
CA VAL A 289 -1.47 -12.39 0.02
C VAL A 289 -1.31 -12.99 1.41
N HIS A 290 -0.26 -12.58 2.10
CA HIS A 290 -0.04 -12.82 3.51
C HIS A 290 0.09 -11.47 4.21
N LEU A 291 -0.77 -11.23 5.21
CA LEU A 291 -0.76 -10.03 6.03
C LEU A 291 -0.30 -10.33 7.46
N VAL A 292 0.44 -9.41 8.07
CA VAL A 292 0.78 -9.45 9.50
C VAL A 292 0.33 -8.15 10.15
N TYR A 293 -0.86 -8.18 10.77
CA TYR A 293 -1.57 -7.00 11.26
C TYR A 293 -1.75 -7.01 12.78
N PRO A 294 -1.92 -5.83 13.39
CA PRO A 294 -1.82 -5.71 14.83
C PRO A 294 -3.16 -6.06 15.49
N VAL A 295 -3.09 -6.94 16.49
CA VAL A 295 -4.26 -7.58 17.12
C VAL A 295 -5.14 -6.55 17.82
N GLU A 296 -4.54 -5.54 18.43
CA GLU A 296 -5.27 -4.48 19.15
C GLU A 296 -6.19 -3.71 18.20
N GLU A 297 -5.69 -3.26 17.06
CA GLU A 297 -6.46 -2.51 16.07
C GLU A 297 -7.49 -3.43 15.39
N LEU A 298 -7.12 -4.68 15.09
CA LEU A 298 -8.05 -5.66 14.50
C LEU A 298 -9.26 -5.92 15.40
N ARG A 299 -9.08 -6.01 16.73
CA ARG A 299 -10.19 -6.13 17.69
C ARG A 299 -11.15 -4.94 17.64
N GLN A 300 -10.68 -3.76 17.20
CA GLN A 300 -11.51 -2.55 17.11
C GLN A 300 -12.19 -2.44 15.74
N VAL A 301 -11.48 -2.75 14.65
CA VAL A 301 -11.92 -2.40 13.29
C VAL A 301 -12.41 -3.59 12.47
N CYS A 302 -12.08 -4.81 12.89
CA CYS A 302 -12.47 -6.07 12.24
C CYS A 302 -12.59 -7.23 13.26
N PRO A 303 -13.41 -7.10 14.31
CA PRO A 303 -13.49 -8.10 15.38
C PRO A 303 -14.06 -9.45 14.92
N ASP A 304 -14.84 -9.47 13.83
CA ASP A 304 -15.71 -10.58 13.44
C ASP A 304 -15.72 -10.88 11.93
N LYS A 305 -14.88 -10.22 11.13
CA LYS A 305 -14.88 -10.29 9.65
C LYS A 305 -13.53 -10.72 9.05
N GLY A 306 -12.86 -11.68 9.69
CA GLY A 306 -11.55 -12.18 9.23
C GLY A 306 -11.61 -12.85 7.84
N GLU A 307 -12.67 -13.62 7.55
CA GLU A 307 -12.89 -14.26 6.24
C GLU A 307 -13.03 -13.21 5.13
N GLU A 308 -13.84 -12.18 5.37
CA GLU A 308 -14.11 -11.09 4.44
C GLU A 308 -12.87 -10.23 4.20
N LEU A 309 -12.09 -9.94 5.25
CA LEU A 309 -10.86 -9.17 5.16
C LEU A 309 -9.87 -9.83 4.20
N ILE A 310 -9.53 -11.10 4.44
CA ILE A 310 -8.51 -11.76 3.63
C ILE A 310 -9.00 -12.04 2.20
N ALA A 311 -10.29 -12.34 2.03
CA ALA A 311 -10.88 -12.52 0.70
C ALA A 311 -10.84 -11.21 -0.12
N LEU A 312 -11.03 -10.06 0.52
CA LEU A 312 -10.96 -8.76 -0.15
C LEU A 312 -9.53 -8.42 -0.57
N TYR A 313 -8.53 -8.69 0.26
CA TYR A 313 -7.13 -8.54 -0.13
C TYR A 313 -6.74 -9.49 -1.27
N ASP A 314 -7.15 -10.75 -1.23
CA ASP A 314 -6.96 -11.68 -2.35
C ASP A 314 -7.61 -11.17 -3.64
N LYS A 315 -8.79 -10.55 -3.55
CA LYS A 315 -9.46 -9.92 -4.69
C LYS A 315 -8.63 -8.74 -5.23
N ILE A 316 -8.12 -7.87 -4.36
CA ILE A 316 -7.28 -6.72 -4.73
C ILE A 316 -6.02 -7.20 -5.45
N ILE A 317 -5.25 -8.12 -4.86
CA ILE A 317 -4.04 -8.66 -5.49
C ILE A 317 -4.38 -9.41 -6.78
N GLY A 318 -5.51 -10.11 -6.82
CA GLY A 318 -6.00 -10.75 -8.04
C GLY A 318 -6.24 -9.76 -9.18
N MET A 319 -6.74 -8.56 -8.89
CA MET A 319 -6.94 -7.50 -9.88
C MET A 319 -5.60 -6.94 -10.40
N GLU A 320 -4.60 -6.76 -9.54
CA GLU A 320 -3.25 -6.35 -9.98
C GLU A 320 -2.61 -7.41 -10.89
N GLN A 321 -2.66 -8.67 -10.47
CA GLN A 321 -2.15 -9.81 -11.25
C GLN A 321 -2.88 -9.97 -12.59
N GLN A 322 -4.16 -9.55 -12.67
CA GLN A 322 -4.91 -9.49 -13.92
C GLN A 322 -4.36 -8.40 -14.84
N ILE A 323 -4.14 -7.17 -14.34
CA ILE A 323 -3.55 -6.07 -15.10
C ILE A 323 -2.16 -6.44 -15.62
N MET A 324 -1.37 -7.18 -14.83
CA MET A 324 -0.07 -7.70 -15.24
C MET A 324 -0.13 -8.80 -16.32
N GLY A 325 -1.31 -9.34 -16.62
CA GLY A 325 -1.50 -10.45 -17.56
C GLY A 325 -1.07 -11.83 -17.03
N LEU A 326 -0.82 -11.97 -15.73
CA LEU A 326 -0.29 -13.22 -15.16
C LEU A 326 -1.28 -14.39 -15.30
N TYR A 327 -2.58 -14.12 -15.30
CA TYR A 327 -3.60 -15.13 -15.60
C TYR A 327 -3.56 -15.55 -17.07
N LYS A 328 -3.64 -14.58 -17.98
CA LYS A 328 -3.67 -14.79 -19.44
C LYS A 328 -2.47 -15.60 -19.91
N TYR A 329 -1.28 -15.28 -19.39
CA TYR A 329 -0.03 -15.91 -19.79
C TYR A 329 0.40 -17.08 -18.89
N LYS A 330 -0.45 -17.53 -17.95
CA LYS A 330 -0.16 -18.65 -17.03
C LYS A 330 1.15 -18.46 -16.24
N MET A 331 1.38 -17.25 -15.77
CA MET A 331 2.58 -16.81 -15.05
C MET A 331 2.33 -16.52 -13.56
N LEU A 332 1.14 -16.85 -13.05
CA LEU A 332 0.81 -16.67 -11.63
C LEU A 332 1.86 -17.35 -10.74
N PRO A 333 2.49 -16.62 -9.80
CA PRO A 333 3.41 -17.22 -8.86
C PRO A 333 2.65 -18.07 -7.83
N LYS A 334 3.33 -19.11 -7.32
CA LYS A 334 2.89 -19.82 -6.12
C LYS A 334 3.03 -18.94 -4.87
N ASN A 335 4.07 -18.11 -4.85
CA ASN A 335 4.36 -17.17 -3.76
C ASN A 335 3.26 -16.12 -3.62
N ARG A 336 3.02 -15.70 -2.38
CA ARG A 336 2.09 -14.64 -2.01
C ARG A 336 2.80 -13.29 -1.95
N MET A 337 2.06 -12.22 -2.20
CA MET A 337 2.50 -10.88 -1.81
C MET A 337 2.44 -10.74 -0.29
N PHE A 338 3.21 -9.81 0.27
CA PHE A 338 3.29 -9.62 1.72
C PHE A 338 2.90 -8.21 2.11
N GLY A 339 2.02 -8.09 3.09
CA GLY A 339 1.63 -6.84 3.73
C GLY A 339 1.90 -6.91 5.24
N ARG A 340 2.38 -5.83 5.84
CA ARG A 340 2.65 -5.82 7.29
C ARG A 340 2.29 -4.50 7.94
N VAL A 341 2.11 -4.55 9.24
CA VAL A 341 2.10 -3.36 10.08
C VAL A 341 3.49 -2.74 10.17
N ILE A 342 3.53 -1.42 10.24
CA ILE A 342 4.68 -0.64 10.71
C ILE A 342 4.23 0.30 11.84
N TRP A 343 5.18 0.67 12.68
CA TRP A 343 4.92 1.49 13.88
C TRP A 343 5.44 2.92 13.76
N GLN A 344 6.05 3.27 12.61
CA GLN A 344 6.61 4.57 12.28
C GLN A 344 6.41 4.81 10.78
N GLY A 345 6.30 6.08 10.36
CA GLY A 345 5.96 6.43 8.98
C GLY A 345 4.46 6.35 8.70
N PHE A 346 4.07 6.12 7.45
CA PHE A 346 2.67 6.09 7.03
C PHE A 346 2.31 4.84 6.22
N MET A 347 2.51 4.87 4.91
CA MET A 347 2.36 3.72 4.03
C MET A 347 3.53 3.74 3.06
N HIS A 348 4.10 2.57 2.80
CA HIS A 348 5.16 2.43 1.82
C HIS A 348 5.28 0.99 1.34
N ALA A 349 6.09 0.77 0.31
CA ALA A 349 6.52 -0.55 -0.11
C ALA A 349 8.05 -0.63 -0.11
N ASP A 350 8.58 -1.80 0.27
CA ASP A 350 10.02 -2.06 0.31
C ASP A 350 10.35 -3.48 -0.18
N GLY A 351 11.62 -3.88 -0.05
CA GLY A 351 12.09 -5.21 -0.43
C GLY A 351 11.51 -6.39 0.39
N THR A 352 10.61 -6.11 1.33
CA THR A 352 9.87 -7.12 2.09
C THR A 352 8.40 -7.22 1.66
N GLY A 353 7.82 -6.13 1.15
CA GLY A 353 6.42 -6.07 0.73
C GLY A 353 5.79 -4.70 1.01
N ALA A 354 4.46 -4.66 1.02
CA ALA A 354 3.69 -3.48 1.42
C ALA A 354 3.70 -3.29 2.95
N ALA A 355 3.68 -2.04 3.39
CA ALA A 355 3.76 -1.65 4.79
C ALA A 355 2.69 -0.60 5.11
N PHE A 356 1.95 -0.82 6.19
CA PHE A 356 0.82 0.03 6.59
C PHE A 356 0.98 0.42 8.06
N HIS A 357 1.01 1.72 8.33
CA HIS A 357 1.12 2.22 9.70
C HIS A 357 -0.10 1.79 10.51
N ASN A 358 0.09 1.44 11.77
CA ASN A 358 -0.99 0.95 12.63
C ASN A 358 -2.18 1.94 12.72
N GLY A 359 -1.90 3.24 12.71
CA GLY A 359 -2.93 4.30 12.65
C GLY A 359 -3.83 4.28 11.40
N THR A 360 -3.48 3.50 10.37
CA THR A 360 -4.26 3.36 9.13
C THR A 360 -5.21 2.16 9.14
N MET A 361 -5.14 1.29 10.16
CA MET A 361 -5.88 0.03 10.21
C MET A 361 -7.40 0.21 10.12
N LYS A 362 -7.94 1.37 10.54
CA LYS A 362 -9.35 1.71 10.33
C LYS A 362 -9.77 1.65 8.87
N GLU A 363 -8.88 2.01 7.95
CA GLU A 363 -9.16 2.02 6.52
C GLU A 363 -8.65 0.76 5.83
N VAL A 364 -7.48 0.24 6.23
CA VAL A 364 -6.87 -0.90 5.53
C VAL A 364 -7.29 -2.27 6.08
N ALA A 365 -7.70 -2.37 7.34
CA ALA A 365 -8.08 -3.63 7.97
C ALA A 365 -9.59 -3.78 8.21
N ASN A 366 -10.43 -2.86 7.72
CA ASN A 366 -11.88 -2.91 7.85
C ASN A 366 -12.56 -3.26 6.51
N PRO A 367 -13.12 -4.47 6.35
CA PRO A 367 -13.74 -4.92 5.09
C PRO A 367 -14.88 -4.04 4.58
N ASP A 368 -15.62 -3.35 5.46
CA ASP A 368 -16.73 -2.47 5.07
C ASP A 368 -16.25 -1.13 4.51
N LYS A 369 -15.03 -0.72 4.87
CA LYS A 369 -14.43 0.56 4.44
C LYS A 369 -13.53 0.41 3.23
N ILE A 370 -12.79 -0.68 3.13
CA ILE A 370 -11.82 -0.92 2.05
C ILE A 370 -12.39 -0.64 0.66
N PRO A 371 -13.62 -1.04 0.28
CA PRO A 371 -14.14 -0.72 -1.05
C PRO A 371 -14.16 0.80 -1.37
N GLY A 372 -14.34 1.65 -0.35
CA GLY A 372 -14.28 3.11 -0.48
C GLY A 372 -12.88 3.73 -0.33
N SER A 373 -11.89 2.99 0.17
CA SER A 373 -10.53 3.48 0.48
C SER A 373 -9.39 2.62 -0.09
N ALA A 374 -9.70 1.72 -1.04
CA ALA A 374 -8.77 0.71 -1.56
C ALA A 374 -7.52 1.28 -2.26
N TRP A 375 -7.52 2.57 -2.62
CA TRP A 375 -6.40 3.22 -3.29
C TRP A 375 -5.08 3.01 -2.54
N GLY A 376 -5.05 3.21 -1.22
CA GLY A 376 -3.81 3.06 -0.43
C GLY A 376 -3.27 1.64 -0.46
N ILE A 377 -4.14 0.63 -0.33
CA ILE A 377 -3.75 -0.78 -0.40
C ILE A 377 -3.16 -1.11 -1.78
N ALA A 378 -3.90 -0.79 -2.85
CA ALA A 378 -3.48 -1.09 -4.22
C ALA A 378 -2.25 -0.28 -4.66
N HIS A 379 -2.03 0.89 -4.09
CA HIS A 379 -0.86 1.72 -4.36
C HIS A 379 0.43 1.07 -3.84
N GLU A 380 0.43 0.60 -2.59
CA GLU A 380 1.61 -0.02 -1.99
C GLU A 380 1.90 -1.41 -2.58
N PHE A 381 0.87 -2.23 -2.81
CA PHE A 381 1.07 -3.49 -3.53
C PHE A 381 1.44 -3.26 -5.01
N GLY A 382 0.88 -2.21 -5.62
CA GLY A 382 1.28 -1.74 -6.94
C GLY A 382 2.77 -1.41 -7.04
N HIS A 383 3.39 -0.83 -6.01
CA HIS A 383 4.85 -0.62 -5.97
C HIS A 383 5.65 -1.93 -5.97
N VAL A 384 5.14 -2.95 -5.26
CA VAL A 384 5.74 -4.30 -5.28
C VAL A 384 5.65 -4.89 -6.69
N ASN A 385 4.50 -4.75 -7.36
CA ASN A 385 4.23 -5.24 -8.73
C ASN A 385 4.70 -4.31 -9.86
N GLN A 386 5.32 -3.17 -9.54
CA GLN A 386 5.72 -2.18 -10.53
C GLN A 386 6.90 -2.72 -11.39
N VAL A 387 6.59 -3.22 -12.58
CA VAL A 387 7.55 -3.88 -13.49
C VAL A 387 8.66 -2.92 -13.88
N ARG A 388 9.92 -3.25 -13.54
CA ARG A 388 11.03 -2.31 -13.63
C ARG A 388 12.19 -2.86 -14.48
N PRO A 389 12.83 -2.02 -15.33
CA PRO A 389 12.54 -0.59 -15.54
C PRO A 389 11.46 -0.32 -16.60
N ALA A 390 10.99 -1.34 -17.33
CA ALA A 390 10.11 -1.17 -18.51
C ALA A 390 8.72 -0.55 -18.23
N MET A 391 8.27 -0.57 -16.98
CA MET A 391 7.11 0.18 -16.48
C MET A 391 7.51 0.95 -15.21
N LYS A 392 8.74 1.48 -15.14
CA LYS A 392 9.24 2.32 -14.03
C LYS A 392 10.48 3.12 -14.47
N TRP A 393 10.37 3.86 -15.56
CA TRP A 393 11.41 4.80 -15.97
C TRP A 393 11.36 6.09 -15.13
N VAL A 394 12.35 6.95 -15.28
CA VAL A 394 12.46 8.21 -14.51
C VAL A 394 11.16 9.01 -14.52
N SER A 395 10.83 9.62 -13.37
CA SER A 395 9.60 10.38 -13.14
C SER A 395 8.28 9.58 -13.14
N THR A 396 8.35 8.24 -13.11
CA THR A 396 7.15 7.38 -13.08
C THR A 396 7.05 6.43 -11.89
N GLY A 397 7.90 6.63 -10.88
CA GLY A 397 7.95 5.84 -9.66
C GLY A 397 6.63 5.83 -8.89
N GLU A 398 5.92 6.96 -8.85
CA GLU A 398 4.59 7.13 -8.26
C GLU A 398 3.46 7.26 -9.30
N VAL A 399 3.72 6.87 -10.54
CA VAL A 399 2.76 7.02 -11.64
C VAL A 399 2.26 5.66 -12.10
N THR A 400 3.16 4.77 -12.53
CA THR A 400 2.73 3.52 -13.20
C THR A 400 2.17 2.47 -12.22
N ASN A 401 2.62 2.45 -10.96
CA ASN A 401 1.96 1.71 -9.88
C ASN A 401 0.47 2.09 -9.75
N ASN A 402 0.11 3.35 -10.01
CA ASN A 402 -1.27 3.80 -9.91
C ASN A 402 -2.18 3.36 -11.07
N ILE A 403 -1.65 2.69 -12.10
CA ILE A 403 -2.50 1.93 -13.05
C ILE A 403 -3.28 0.86 -12.28
N TYR A 404 -2.61 0.17 -11.34
CA TYR A 404 -3.24 -0.81 -10.47
C TYR A 404 -4.26 -0.15 -9.54
N SER A 405 -3.87 0.94 -8.86
CA SER A 405 -4.75 1.68 -7.93
C SER A 405 -6.02 2.18 -8.58
N ALA A 406 -5.92 2.80 -9.76
CA ALA A 406 -7.07 3.29 -10.52
C ALA A 406 -8.00 2.14 -10.90
N TYR A 407 -7.44 1.03 -11.42
CA TYR A 407 -8.24 -0.14 -11.79
C TYR A 407 -8.93 -0.79 -10.59
N VAL A 408 -8.22 -1.03 -9.48
CA VAL A 408 -8.79 -1.60 -8.25
C VAL A 408 -9.91 -0.71 -7.71
N ASN A 409 -9.66 0.59 -7.63
CA ASN A 409 -10.67 1.54 -7.14
C ASN A 409 -11.90 1.57 -8.05
N TYR A 410 -11.73 1.53 -9.38
CA TYR A 410 -12.83 1.44 -10.33
C TYR A 410 -13.66 0.16 -10.13
N MET A 411 -13.01 -0.98 -9.93
CA MET A 411 -13.68 -2.27 -9.76
C MET A 411 -14.41 -2.41 -8.42
N LEU A 412 -13.99 -1.70 -7.38
CA LEU A 412 -14.61 -1.75 -6.05
C LEU A 412 -15.61 -0.61 -5.80
N ASN A 413 -15.34 0.57 -6.35
CA ASN A 413 -16.19 1.76 -6.18
C ASN A 413 -16.04 2.74 -7.37
N PRO A 414 -16.68 2.44 -8.51
CA PRO A 414 -16.60 3.27 -9.71
C PRO A 414 -17.25 4.66 -9.53
N THR A 415 -18.06 4.85 -8.49
CA THR A 415 -18.72 6.13 -8.19
C THR A 415 -17.83 7.11 -7.42
N SER A 416 -16.65 6.69 -6.94
CA SER A 416 -15.76 7.53 -6.15
C SER A 416 -14.31 7.35 -6.62
N MET A 417 -13.99 7.96 -7.74
CA MET A 417 -12.68 7.86 -8.37
C MET A 417 -11.78 9.03 -8.00
N ARG A 418 -10.49 8.76 -7.77
CA ARG A 418 -9.56 9.79 -7.30
C ARG A 418 -9.26 10.86 -8.35
N LEU A 419 -9.19 10.49 -9.63
CA LEU A 419 -8.92 11.44 -10.71
C LEU A 419 -10.16 12.27 -11.07
N GLU A 420 -11.33 11.64 -11.11
CA GLU A 420 -12.58 12.26 -11.55
C GLU A 420 -13.40 12.89 -10.42
N HIS A 421 -13.39 12.33 -9.20
CA HIS A 421 -14.34 12.72 -8.14
C HIS A 421 -13.71 13.38 -6.92
N GLU A 422 -12.38 13.42 -6.79
CA GLU A 422 -11.74 14.17 -5.70
C GLU A 422 -11.96 15.68 -5.89
N ARG A 423 -12.38 16.35 -4.81
CA ARG A 423 -12.48 17.81 -4.77
C ARG A 423 -11.11 18.40 -4.46
N ILE A 424 -10.47 18.97 -5.48
CA ILE A 424 -9.15 19.59 -5.34
C ILE A 424 -9.01 20.76 -6.31
N ASN A 425 -8.07 21.67 -6.05
CA ASN A 425 -7.83 22.81 -6.95
C ASN A 425 -7.02 22.39 -8.19
N GLY A 426 -7.71 22.23 -9.31
CA GLY A 426 -7.13 21.92 -10.62
C GLY A 426 -6.68 23.13 -11.46
N GLY A 427 -6.77 24.34 -10.91
CA GLY A 427 -6.51 25.60 -11.60
C GLY A 427 -7.73 26.52 -11.74
N ASP A 428 -8.94 26.01 -11.50
CA ASP A 428 -10.20 26.78 -11.59
C ASP A 428 -10.96 26.87 -10.25
N GLY A 429 -10.24 26.67 -9.15
CA GLY A 429 -10.77 26.60 -7.79
C GLY A 429 -10.97 25.16 -7.32
N ASN A 430 -11.38 25.01 -6.05
CA ASN A 430 -11.51 23.72 -5.40
C ASN A 430 -12.78 22.97 -5.84
N MET A 431 -12.67 22.09 -6.85
CA MET A 431 -13.80 21.44 -7.52
C MET A 431 -13.63 19.92 -7.62
N ILE A 432 -14.76 19.21 -7.65
CA ILE A 432 -14.80 17.81 -8.11
C ILE A 432 -14.30 17.76 -9.56
N GLY A 433 -13.38 16.85 -9.86
CA GLY A 433 -12.74 16.74 -11.18
C GLY A 433 -11.49 17.62 -11.34
N GLY A 434 -11.03 18.27 -10.26
CA GLY A 434 -9.87 19.16 -10.30
C GLY A 434 -8.61 18.53 -10.88
N ARG A 435 -8.27 17.28 -10.51
CA ARG A 435 -7.08 16.60 -11.05
C ARG A 435 -7.20 16.37 -12.57
N PHE A 436 -8.34 15.88 -13.01
CA PHE A 436 -8.59 15.64 -14.43
C PHE A 436 -8.60 16.95 -15.22
N ASN A 437 -9.18 18.03 -14.67
CA ASN A 437 -9.15 19.35 -15.29
C ASN A 437 -7.73 19.92 -15.37
N ALA A 438 -6.86 19.67 -14.39
CA ALA A 438 -5.45 20.04 -14.49
C ALA A 438 -4.77 19.33 -15.67
N TYR A 439 -5.02 18.03 -15.85
CA TYR A 439 -4.56 17.27 -17.01
C TYR A 439 -5.10 17.86 -18.34
N LEU A 440 -6.41 18.11 -18.43
CA LEU A 440 -7.02 18.66 -19.64
C LEU A 440 -6.41 20.02 -20.01
N ASN A 441 -6.21 20.91 -19.04
CA ASN A 441 -5.74 22.26 -19.33
C ASN A 441 -4.23 22.33 -19.53
N ASN A 442 -3.43 21.58 -18.77
CA ASN A 442 -1.96 21.59 -18.91
C ASN A 442 -1.48 20.69 -20.04
N GLY A 443 -2.01 19.46 -20.13
CA GLY A 443 -1.64 18.53 -21.18
C GLY A 443 -2.28 18.83 -22.52
N ILE A 444 -3.61 19.02 -22.57
CA ILE A 444 -4.36 19.04 -23.84
C ILE A 444 -4.48 20.44 -24.43
N VAL A 445 -4.77 21.44 -23.60
CA VAL A 445 -4.93 22.84 -24.04
C VAL A 445 -3.57 23.50 -24.24
N LYS A 446 -2.70 23.52 -23.21
CA LYS A 446 -1.35 24.11 -23.32
C LYS A 446 -0.35 23.26 -24.09
N GLY A 447 -0.60 21.95 -24.22
CA GLY A 447 0.29 21.05 -24.94
C GLY A 447 1.62 20.77 -24.22
N GLU A 448 1.65 20.82 -22.88
CA GLU A 448 2.86 20.54 -22.10
C GLU A 448 3.33 19.07 -22.29
N ASN A 449 4.64 18.84 -22.20
CA ASN A 449 5.16 17.47 -22.24
C ASN A 449 4.64 16.69 -21.01
N TRP A 450 4.23 15.45 -21.23
CA TRP A 450 3.57 14.60 -20.23
C TRP A 450 4.27 14.57 -18.88
N LEU A 451 5.59 14.43 -18.85
CA LEU A 451 6.33 14.27 -17.60
C LEU A 451 6.50 15.55 -16.80
N ILE A 452 6.23 16.71 -17.41
CA ILE A 452 6.42 18.03 -16.77
C ILE A 452 5.10 18.80 -16.58
N GLN A 453 3.97 18.15 -16.82
CA GLN A 453 2.65 18.77 -16.65
C GLN A 453 2.45 19.25 -15.21
N ALA A 454 1.99 20.48 -15.06
CA ALA A 454 1.66 21.03 -13.75
C ALA A 454 0.38 20.39 -13.17
N GLY A 455 0.26 20.42 -11.85
CA GLY A 455 -0.95 19.95 -11.16
C GLY A 455 -0.90 20.20 -9.64
N PRO A 456 -1.99 19.89 -8.93
CA PRO A 456 -2.11 20.10 -7.48
C PRO A 456 -1.13 19.31 -6.62
N ASP A 457 -0.57 18.20 -7.12
CA ASP A 457 0.33 17.28 -6.40
C ASP A 457 1.81 17.54 -6.70
N LYS A 458 2.14 18.63 -7.41
CA LYS A 458 3.55 18.98 -7.65
C LYS A 458 4.25 19.26 -6.31
N ARG A 459 5.46 18.76 -6.14
CA ARG A 459 6.28 18.99 -4.94
C ARG A 459 7.67 19.50 -5.32
N SER A 460 8.26 20.32 -4.46
CA SER A 460 9.69 20.65 -4.57
C SER A 460 10.49 19.35 -4.50
N GLY A 461 11.55 19.23 -5.31
CA GLY A 461 12.51 18.12 -5.18
C GLY A 461 13.35 18.19 -3.90
N GLY A 462 13.30 19.31 -3.16
CA GLY A 462 14.25 19.65 -2.11
C GLY A 462 15.45 20.42 -2.64
N ASP A 463 16.47 20.62 -1.81
CA ASP A 463 17.65 21.40 -2.17
C ASP A 463 18.41 20.72 -3.32
N ASN A 464 18.66 21.48 -4.39
CA ASN A 464 19.40 21.05 -5.59
C ASN A 464 18.82 19.85 -6.36
N ARG A 465 17.52 19.57 -6.26
CA ARG A 465 16.85 18.53 -7.06
C ARG A 465 15.79 19.11 -8.02
N PRO A 466 15.57 18.47 -9.20
CA PRO A 466 14.48 18.83 -10.08
C PRO A 466 13.12 18.77 -9.37
N MET A 467 12.16 19.58 -9.82
CA MET A 467 10.79 19.52 -9.31
C MET A 467 10.18 18.15 -9.61
N VAL A 468 9.47 17.58 -8.64
CA VAL A 468 8.67 16.40 -8.89
C VAL A 468 7.29 16.85 -9.36
N HIS A 469 6.99 16.54 -10.63
CA HIS A 469 5.74 16.89 -11.28
C HIS A 469 4.59 15.97 -10.86
N ASP A 470 3.35 16.43 -11.09
CA ASP A 470 2.13 15.82 -10.54
C ASP A 470 1.88 14.39 -11.03
N HIS A 471 1.83 13.44 -10.09
CA HIS A 471 1.70 12.01 -10.39
C HIS A 471 0.31 11.63 -10.90
N PHE A 472 -0.73 12.32 -10.45
CA PHE A 472 -2.12 12.05 -10.84
C PHE A 472 -2.44 12.62 -12.23
N VAL A 473 -1.89 13.79 -12.56
CA VAL A 473 -1.97 14.35 -13.91
C VAL A 473 -1.23 13.45 -14.89
N LYS A 474 -0.04 12.94 -14.52
CA LYS A 474 0.69 11.93 -15.31
C LYS A 474 -0.09 10.62 -15.45
N LEU A 475 -0.86 10.21 -14.44
CA LEU A 475 -1.68 8.99 -14.49
C LEU A 475 -2.86 9.10 -15.45
N ALA A 476 -3.46 10.28 -15.62
CA ALA A 476 -4.67 10.45 -16.43
C ALA A 476 -4.61 9.80 -17.83
N PRO A 477 -3.60 10.04 -18.68
CA PRO A 477 -3.54 9.40 -20.00
C PRO A 477 -3.33 7.87 -19.93
N LEU A 478 -2.71 7.34 -18.88
CA LEU A 478 -2.59 5.90 -18.68
C LEU A 478 -3.96 5.30 -18.33
N TRP A 479 -4.67 5.93 -17.39
CA TRP A 479 -6.02 5.51 -17.02
C TRP A 479 -7.01 5.58 -18.19
N GLN A 480 -6.89 6.60 -19.05
CA GLN A 480 -7.71 6.73 -20.26
C GLN A 480 -7.56 5.57 -21.25
N LEU A 481 -6.36 5.00 -21.37
CA LEU A 481 -6.14 3.82 -22.21
C LEU A 481 -6.91 2.61 -21.65
N GLU A 482 -6.92 2.40 -20.33
CA GLU A 482 -7.70 1.33 -19.71
C GLU A 482 -9.21 1.56 -19.88
N LEU A 483 -9.68 2.80 -19.65
CA LEU A 483 -11.07 3.17 -19.88
C LEU A 483 -11.51 2.88 -21.32
N TYR A 484 -10.68 3.24 -22.30
CA TYR A 484 -11.04 3.07 -23.70
C TYR A 484 -11.01 1.61 -24.14
N PHE A 485 -9.90 0.91 -23.89
CA PHE A 485 -9.71 -0.45 -24.38
C PHE A 485 -10.51 -1.48 -23.61
N LYS A 486 -10.53 -1.39 -22.27
CA LYS A 486 -11.17 -2.39 -21.41
C LYS A 486 -12.59 -2.01 -21.04
N VAL A 487 -12.81 -0.81 -20.48
CA VAL A 487 -14.14 -0.45 -19.93
C VAL A 487 -15.14 -0.14 -21.05
N ALA A 488 -14.74 0.65 -22.04
CA ALA A 488 -15.56 0.94 -23.22
C ALA A 488 -15.48 -0.18 -24.28
N GLY A 489 -14.55 -1.13 -24.13
CA GLY A 489 -14.40 -2.30 -25.01
C GLY A 489 -13.94 -1.94 -26.44
N LYS A 490 -13.15 -0.87 -26.62
CA LYS A 490 -12.78 -0.34 -27.94
C LYS A 490 -11.41 -0.84 -28.42
N GLY A 491 -11.34 -2.13 -28.73
CA GLY A 491 -10.14 -2.76 -29.27
C GLY A 491 -9.77 -3.99 -28.46
N ASN A 492 -8.53 -4.06 -27.99
CA ASN A 492 -8.02 -5.17 -27.20
C ASN A 492 -8.40 -5.01 -25.71
N PRO A 493 -9.34 -5.78 -25.14
CA PRO A 493 -9.72 -5.68 -23.72
C PRO A 493 -8.61 -6.13 -22.76
N ASP A 494 -7.58 -6.79 -23.29
CA ASP A 494 -6.36 -7.19 -22.59
C ASP A 494 -5.20 -6.22 -22.86
N PHE A 495 -5.49 -4.95 -23.17
CA PHE A 495 -4.48 -3.93 -23.46
C PHE A 495 -3.34 -3.91 -22.43
N TYR A 496 -3.63 -3.63 -21.15
CA TYR A 496 -2.60 -3.63 -20.11
C TYR A 496 -2.00 -5.02 -19.84
N PRO A 497 -2.77 -6.13 -19.75
CA PRO A 497 -2.21 -7.47 -19.68
C PRO A 497 -1.11 -7.75 -20.72
N ASP A 498 -1.33 -7.34 -21.97
CA ASP A 498 -0.38 -7.57 -23.06
C ASP A 498 0.82 -6.60 -23.00
N ILE A 499 0.61 -5.37 -22.52
CA ILE A 499 1.68 -4.40 -22.25
C ILE A 499 2.61 -4.91 -21.16
N PHE A 500 2.07 -5.30 -20.01
CA PHE A 500 2.87 -5.78 -18.90
C PHE A 500 3.60 -7.08 -19.25
N TYR A 501 2.96 -7.99 -19.97
CA TYR A 501 3.66 -9.17 -20.49
C TYR A 501 4.85 -8.80 -21.39
N LYS A 502 4.66 -7.86 -22.32
CA LYS A 502 5.76 -7.36 -23.16
C LYS A 502 6.86 -6.69 -22.34
N ALA A 503 6.50 -5.92 -21.32
CA ALA A 503 7.46 -5.27 -20.42
C ALA A 503 8.28 -6.29 -19.63
N ILE A 504 7.65 -7.34 -19.10
CA ILE A 504 8.30 -8.45 -18.38
C ILE A 504 9.24 -9.25 -19.30
N LYS A 505 8.97 -9.31 -20.60
CA LYS A 505 9.80 -10.03 -21.59
C LYS A 505 10.81 -9.16 -22.32
N MET A 506 10.84 -7.86 -22.01
CA MET A 506 11.69 -6.92 -22.71
C MET A 506 13.13 -7.02 -22.21
N ASP A 507 14.09 -7.09 -23.13
CA ASP A 507 15.48 -6.84 -22.78
C ASP A 507 15.67 -5.35 -22.52
N THR A 508 16.01 -5.02 -21.26
CA THR A 508 16.22 -3.65 -20.80
C THR A 508 17.68 -3.30 -20.60
N ALA A 509 18.62 -4.20 -20.91
CA ALA A 509 20.04 -3.95 -20.72
C ALA A 509 20.49 -2.73 -21.54
N GLY A 510 21.12 -1.76 -20.87
CA GLY A 510 21.67 -0.56 -21.49
C GLY A 510 20.65 0.46 -22.04
N LYS A 511 19.34 0.24 -21.85
CA LYS A 511 18.31 1.16 -22.34
C LYS A 511 18.19 2.41 -21.47
N LYS A 512 18.04 3.57 -22.11
CA LYS A 512 17.76 4.85 -21.46
C LYS A 512 16.26 5.02 -21.20
N ASP A 513 15.90 5.87 -20.24
CA ASP A 513 14.50 6.11 -19.86
C ASP A 513 13.60 6.54 -21.03
N GLY A 514 14.11 7.38 -21.95
CA GLY A 514 13.38 7.79 -23.14
C GLY A 514 13.06 6.63 -24.07
N GLU A 515 13.98 5.67 -24.21
CA GLU A 515 13.76 4.45 -24.99
C GLU A 515 12.71 3.54 -24.35
N LEU A 516 12.62 3.52 -23.01
CA LEU A 516 11.59 2.77 -22.28
C LEU A 516 10.20 3.38 -22.51
N GLN A 517 10.07 4.71 -22.43
CA GLN A 517 8.82 5.40 -22.76
C GLN A 517 8.39 5.20 -24.22
N LEU A 518 9.33 5.30 -25.17
CA LEU A 518 9.08 5.02 -26.59
C LEU A 518 8.67 3.56 -26.81
N ALA A 519 9.31 2.62 -26.11
CA ALA A 519 8.95 1.20 -26.15
C ALA A 519 7.53 0.96 -25.61
N PHE A 520 7.13 1.63 -24.52
CA PHE A 520 5.75 1.59 -24.03
C PHE A 520 4.76 2.05 -25.12
N MET A 521 4.97 3.23 -25.72
CA MET A 521 4.07 3.76 -26.76
C MET A 521 4.04 2.89 -28.03
N LYS A 522 5.19 2.32 -28.41
CA LYS A 522 5.28 1.35 -29.51
C LYS A 522 4.50 0.07 -29.19
N ASN A 523 4.67 -0.46 -27.97
CA ASN A 523 3.95 -1.65 -27.52
C ASN A 523 2.44 -1.37 -27.44
N ALA A 524 2.01 -0.19 -27.02
CA ALA A 524 0.61 0.25 -27.03
C ALA A 524 0.01 0.19 -28.44
N CYS A 525 0.72 0.66 -29.46
CA CYS A 525 0.29 0.51 -30.85
C CYS A 525 0.25 -0.98 -31.26
N ASP A 526 1.27 -1.75 -30.89
CA ASP A 526 1.39 -3.17 -31.26
C ASP A 526 0.34 -4.09 -30.62
N VAL A 527 -0.08 -3.85 -29.38
CA VAL A 527 -1.09 -4.66 -28.67
C VAL A 527 -2.51 -4.24 -29.01
N SER A 528 -2.75 -2.95 -29.25
CA SER A 528 -4.06 -2.44 -29.65
C SER A 528 -4.35 -2.69 -31.13
N LYS A 529 -3.30 -2.88 -31.94
CA LYS A 529 -3.36 -2.85 -33.41
C LYS A 529 -3.94 -1.54 -33.94
N GLN A 530 -3.72 -0.45 -33.21
CA GLN A 530 -4.18 0.89 -33.54
C GLN A 530 -3.01 1.88 -33.55
N ASP A 531 -3.06 2.86 -34.44
CA ASP A 531 -2.12 3.98 -34.44
C ASP A 531 -2.54 5.00 -33.38
N LEU A 532 -1.92 4.91 -32.19
CA LEU A 532 -2.17 5.78 -31.04
C LEU A 532 -1.32 7.06 -31.04
N THR A 533 -0.64 7.39 -32.14
CA THR A 533 0.30 8.53 -32.15
C THR A 533 -0.37 9.89 -31.97
N ASP A 534 -1.62 10.05 -32.41
CA ASP A 534 -2.36 11.30 -32.19
C ASP A 534 -2.73 11.45 -30.71
N PHE A 535 -3.10 10.35 -30.06
CA PHE A 535 -3.30 10.32 -28.61
C PHE A 535 -1.99 10.72 -27.90
N PHE A 536 -0.87 10.05 -28.17
CA PHE A 536 0.39 10.34 -27.50
C PHE A 536 0.91 11.76 -27.74
N ARG A 537 0.72 12.31 -28.95
CA ARG A 537 1.05 13.71 -29.23
C ARG A 537 0.17 14.65 -28.43
N LYS A 538 -1.14 14.41 -28.40
CA LYS A 538 -2.09 15.29 -27.72
C LYS A 538 -1.91 15.27 -26.20
N THR A 539 -1.57 14.13 -25.62
CA THR A 539 -1.30 14.00 -24.17
C THR A 539 0.11 14.44 -23.77
N GLY A 540 0.98 14.77 -24.74
CA GLY A 540 2.36 15.20 -24.51
C GLY A 540 3.35 14.07 -24.27
N MET A 541 2.94 12.79 -24.38
CA MET A 541 3.81 11.62 -24.22
C MET A 541 4.79 11.44 -25.40
N LEU A 542 4.36 11.82 -26.60
CA LEU A 542 5.19 11.81 -27.81
C LEU A 542 5.59 13.24 -28.18
N LYS A 543 6.44 13.82 -27.34
CA LYS A 543 6.98 15.18 -27.50
C LYS A 543 8.46 15.17 -27.09
N PRO A 544 9.34 15.92 -27.77
CA PRO A 544 10.73 15.98 -27.37
C PRO A 544 10.89 16.48 -25.93
N ILE A 545 11.93 15.98 -25.27
CA ILE A 545 12.36 16.37 -23.94
C ILE A 545 13.86 16.09 -23.81
N ASP A 546 14.57 16.93 -23.09
CA ASP A 546 15.94 16.69 -22.65
C ASP A 546 16.17 17.42 -21.32
N GLN A 547 15.72 16.79 -20.23
CA GLN A 547 15.68 17.42 -18.91
C GLN A 547 16.03 16.42 -17.81
N GLU A 548 16.63 16.89 -16.72
CA GLU A 548 16.71 16.09 -15.49
C GLU A 548 15.36 16.09 -14.79
N LEU A 549 14.89 14.89 -14.43
CA LEU A 549 13.62 14.68 -13.76
C LEU A 549 13.83 13.89 -12.47
N ASP A 550 12.96 14.11 -11.48
CA ASP A 550 12.95 13.37 -10.22
C ASP A 550 11.60 12.66 -9.99
N ASP A 551 11.68 11.49 -9.38
CA ASP A 551 10.63 10.75 -8.68
C ASP A 551 11.30 9.54 -7.99
N TYR A 552 11.85 9.78 -6.79
CA TYR A 552 12.73 8.87 -6.02
C TYR A 552 14.09 8.57 -6.64
N THR A 553 14.33 8.95 -7.89
CA THR A 553 15.63 8.87 -8.54
C THR A 553 15.72 9.99 -9.56
N CYS A 554 16.81 10.77 -9.50
CA CYS A 554 17.12 11.78 -10.50
C CYS A 554 17.80 11.12 -11.70
N ALA A 555 17.27 11.34 -12.90
CA ALA A 555 17.93 10.96 -14.15
C ALA A 555 17.54 11.91 -15.29
N ARG A 556 18.41 11.98 -16.31
CA ARG A 556 18.14 12.78 -17.52
C ARG A 556 17.23 12.00 -18.48
N MET A 557 16.06 12.55 -18.75
CA MET A 557 15.09 12.04 -19.70
C MET A 557 15.28 12.71 -21.05
N THR A 558 15.61 11.92 -22.08
CA THR A 558 15.83 12.41 -23.45
C THR A 558 14.97 11.66 -24.46
N ILE A 559 14.12 12.39 -25.20
CA ILE A 559 13.42 11.94 -26.41
C ILE A 559 13.62 13.02 -27.47
N THR A 560 14.10 12.63 -28.66
CA THR A 560 14.40 13.58 -29.74
C THR A 560 13.24 13.71 -30.74
N GLU A 561 13.28 14.74 -31.57
CA GLU A 561 12.36 14.87 -32.71
C GLU A 561 12.47 13.70 -33.70
N ALA A 562 13.67 13.13 -33.87
CA ALA A 562 13.86 11.96 -34.72
C ALA A 562 13.12 10.74 -34.16
N ASP A 563 13.20 10.52 -32.84
CA ASP A 563 12.48 9.44 -32.16
C ASP A 563 10.96 9.57 -32.34
N CYS A 564 10.44 10.79 -32.17
CA CYS A 564 9.03 11.10 -32.40
C CYS A 564 8.59 10.75 -33.84
N ARG A 565 9.38 11.15 -34.85
CA ARG A 565 9.10 10.82 -36.25
C ARG A 565 9.16 9.32 -36.51
N ASN A 566 10.13 8.63 -35.94
CA ASN A 566 10.31 7.19 -36.11
C ASN A 566 9.13 6.40 -35.56
N LEU A 567 8.62 6.76 -34.37
CA LEU A 567 7.44 6.11 -33.81
C LEU A 567 6.18 6.36 -34.66
N VAL A 568 6.03 7.58 -35.20
CA VAL A 568 4.91 7.91 -36.09
C VAL A 568 4.97 7.13 -37.39
N ALA A 569 6.15 7.04 -38.00
CA ALA A 569 6.35 6.23 -39.19
C ALA A 569 6.03 4.75 -38.91
N TYR A 570 6.47 4.23 -37.76
CA TYR A 570 6.20 2.85 -37.34
C TYR A 570 4.71 2.56 -37.16
N ALA A 571 3.96 3.47 -36.53
CA ALA A 571 2.56 3.25 -36.18
C ALA A 571 1.60 3.28 -37.39
N ARG A 572 1.99 3.93 -38.50
CA ARG A 572 1.17 4.06 -39.73
C ARG A 572 0.72 2.74 -40.36
N LYS A 573 1.35 1.62 -40.00
CA LYS A 573 0.90 0.26 -40.40
C LYS A 573 -0.45 -0.13 -39.79
N TYR A 574 -0.89 0.55 -38.73
CA TYR A 574 -2.15 0.31 -38.05
C TYR A 574 -3.20 1.37 -38.41
N LYS A 575 -4.47 1.01 -38.28
CA LYS A 575 -5.57 1.97 -38.44
C LYS A 575 -5.64 2.90 -37.23
N LYS A 576 -6.08 4.14 -37.43
CA LYS A 576 -6.42 5.04 -36.32
C LYS A 576 -7.57 4.46 -35.48
N PRO A 577 -7.62 4.73 -34.17
CA PRO A 577 -8.77 4.38 -33.33
C PRO A 577 -10.09 4.93 -33.88
N GLU A 578 -11.21 4.29 -33.54
CA GLU A 578 -12.53 4.81 -33.95
C GLU A 578 -12.84 6.19 -33.34
N SER A 579 -12.33 6.47 -32.14
CA SER A 579 -12.44 7.79 -31.52
C SER A 579 -11.15 8.58 -31.73
N PRO A 580 -11.21 9.80 -32.30
CA PRO A 580 -10.07 10.71 -32.39
C PRO A 580 -9.80 11.49 -31.10
N VAL A 581 -10.63 11.30 -30.05
CA VAL A 581 -10.62 12.08 -28.82
C VAL A 581 -10.55 11.20 -27.58
N ILE A 582 -9.75 10.12 -27.64
CA ILE A 582 -9.49 9.24 -26.48
C ILE A 582 -8.95 10.04 -25.28
N TYR A 583 -8.16 11.09 -25.53
CA TYR A 583 -7.61 11.99 -24.49
C TYR A 583 -8.68 12.81 -23.74
N TYR A 584 -9.97 12.66 -24.06
CA TYR A 584 -11.08 13.22 -23.29
C TYR A 584 -11.90 12.20 -22.50
N ILE A 585 -11.66 10.89 -22.67
CA ILE A 585 -12.43 9.88 -21.93
C ILE A 585 -12.17 10.01 -20.43
N SER A 586 -13.21 9.80 -19.64
CA SER A 586 -13.18 9.72 -18.18
C SER A 586 -14.23 8.72 -17.73
N VAL A 587 -14.24 8.36 -16.44
CA VAL A 587 -15.30 7.51 -15.88
C VAL A 587 -16.70 8.09 -16.13
N ASN A 588 -16.83 9.43 -16.14
CA ASN A 588 -18.11 10.11 -16.37
C ASN A 588 -18.60 10.05 -17.83
N SER A 589 -17.72 9.75 -18.79
CA SER A 589 -18.05 9.74 -20.22
C SER A 589 -17.88 8.38 -20.90
N VAL A 590 -17.35 7.37 -20.20
CA VAL A 590 -17.01 6.06 -20.78
C VAL A 590 -18.17 5.38 -21.50
N GLU A 591 -19.40 5.54 -21.02
CA GLU A 591 -20.61 4.99 -21.65
C GLU A 591 -20.90 5.63 -23.03
N ALA A 592 -20.54 6.90 -23.25
CA ALA A 592 -20.68 7.55 -24.55
C ALA A 592 -19.75 6.90 -25.59
N TYR A 593 -18.52 6.57 -25.21
CA TYR A 593 -17.58 5.83 -26.05
C TYR A 593 -18.10 4.41 -26.31
N LYS A 594 -18.41 3.66 -25.23
CA LYS A 594 -18.89 2.28 -25.28
C LYS A 594 -20.05 2.09 -26.27
N ASN A 595 -21.07 2.93 -26.14
CA ASN A 595 -22.31 2.81 -26.90
C ASN A 595 -22.37 3.72 -28.15
N ARG A 596 -21.28 4.41 -28.49
CA ARG A 596 -21.19 5.34 -29.64
C ARG A 596 -22.28 6.42 -29.62
N LEU A 597 -22.55 6.99 -28.46
CA LEU A 597 -23.66 7.91 -28.26
C LEU A 597 -23.26 9.33 -28.68
N ALA A 598 -23.91 9.85 -29.72
CA ALA A 598 -23.75 11.24 -30.11
C ALA A 598 -24.25 12.19 -29.00
N VAL A 599 -23.61 13.35 -28.89
CA VAL A 599 -24.08 14.46 -28.05
C VAL A 599 -25.51 14.82 -28.42
N ARG A 600 -26.36 14.93 -27.40
CA ARG A 600 -27.71 15.47 -27.53
C ARG A 600 -27.81 16.70 -26.66
N GLY A 601 -28.37 17.78 -27.20
CA GLY A 601 -28.55 19.04 -26.50
C GLY A 601 -29.21 20.06 -27.40
N SER A 602 -29.79 21.08 -26.78
CA SER A 602 -30.40 22.20 -27.49
C SER A 602 -29.60 23.45 -27.19
N TYR A 603 -29.21 24.17 -28.24
CA TYR A 603 -28.43 25.41 -28.14
C TYR A 603 -29.07 26.39 -27.16
N ASN A 604 -28.25 26.99 -26.28
CA ASN A 604 -28.65 27.92 -25.23
C ASN A 604 -29.71 27.40 -24.22
N GLN A 605 -29.97 26.09 -24.16
CA GLN A 605 -30.88 25.49 -23.16
C GLN A 605 -30.10 24.82 -22.03
N GLY A 606 -30.69 24.83 -20.82
CA GLY A 606 -30.14 24.16 -19.64
C GLY A 606 -28.83 24.78 -19.12
N ILE A 607 -28.66 26.09 -19.28
CA ILE A 607 -27.44 26.81 -18.88
C ILE A 607 -27.79 27.86 -17.83
N THR A 608 -27.11 27.82 -16.70
CA THR A 608 -27.16 28.86 -15.67
C THR A 608 -25.85 29.64 -15.69
N GLU A 609 -25.93 30.95 -15.84
CA GLU A 609 -24.76 31.83 -15.82
C GLU A 609 -24.37 32.18 -14.38
N GLN A 610 -23.08 32.05 -14.06
CA GLN A 610 -22.55 32.40 -12.74
C GLN A 610 -21.16 33.02 -12.88
N GLY A 611 -21.11 34.34 -13.04
CA GLY A 611 -19.85 35.07 -13.25
C GLY A 611 -19.07 34.52 -14.45
N ASN A 612 -17.82 34.11 -14.22
CA ASN A 612 -16.93 33.49 -15.19
C ASN A 612 -17.17 31.98 -15.39
N ARG A 613 -18.37 31.48 -15.06
CA ARG A 613 -18.74 30.07 -15.19
C ARG A 613 -20.11 29.91 -15.82
N ARG A 614 -20.33 28.75 -16.42
CA ARG A 614 -21.62 28.29 -16.93
C ARG A 614 -21.91 26.91 -16.34
N ILE A 615 -23.01 26.78 -15.61
CA ILE A 615 -23.48 25.49 -15.10
C ILE A 615 -24.39 24.90 -16.16
N ILE A 616 -24.00 23.77 -16.74
CA ILE A 616 -24.69 23.11 -17.84
C ILE A 616 -25.40 21.87 -17.29
N SER A 617 -26.72 21.80 -17.46
CA SER A 617 -27.54 20.65 -17.03
C SER A 617 -27.43 19.48 -18.01
N HIS A 618 -27.23 18.28 -17.47
CA HIS A 618 -27.21 17.04 -18.25
C HIS A 618 -28.60 16.48 -18.55
N ASP A 619 -29.68 17.08 -18.02
CA ASP A 619 -31.04 16.79 -18.51
C ASP A 619 -31.21 17.25 -19.96
N VAL A 620 -30.51 18.32 -20.34
CA VAL A 620 -30.45 18.86 -21.70
C VAL A 620 -29.26 18.30 -22.46
N TRP A 621 -28.05 18.42 -21.90
CA TRP A 621 -26.80 18.07 -22.57
C TRP A 621 -26.31 16.67 -22.19
N LYS A 622 -26.65 15.68 -23.01
CA LYS A 622 -26.36 14.25 -22.79
C LYS A 622 -25.20 13.77 -23.65
N ASN A 623 -24.51 12.73 -23.17
CA ASN A 623 -23.42 12.02 -23.86
C ASN A 623 -22.23 12.92 -24.21
N VAL A 624 -22.03 14.01 -23.47
CA VAL A 624 -20.88 14.90 -23.63
C VAL A 624 -19.66 14.22 -23.03
N VAL A 625 -18.53 14.24 -23.74
CA VAL A 625 -17.26 13.69 -23.22
C VAL A 625 -16.42 14.76 -22.54
N VAL A 626 -16.45 15.99 -23.04
CA VAL A 626 -15.82 17.17 -22.47
C VAL A 626 -16.54 18.42 -22.97
N PHE A 627 -16.46 19.52 -22.22
CA PHE A 627 -16.82 20.84 -22.72
C PHE A 627 -15.56 21.63 -23.06
N GLU A 628 -15.50 22.18 -24.27
CA GLU A 628 -14.43 23.04 -24.76
C GLU A 628 -14.89 24.50 -24.74
N THR A 629 -14.15 25.39 -24.08
CA THR A 629 -14.40 26.84 -24.10
C THR A 629 -13.38 27.52 -25.02
N TYR A 630 -13.89 28.39 -25.89
CA TYR A 630 -13.09 29.05 -26.92
C TYR A 630 -13.08 30.57 -26.79
N LYS A 631 -11.95 31.19 -27.12
CA LYS A 631 -11.84 32.60 -27.48
C LYS A 631 -11.58 32.68 -28.98
N ASP A 632 -12.56 33.14 -29.74
CA ASP A 632 -12.56 33.05 -31.20
C ASP A 632 -12.22 31.63 -31.67
N ASN A 633 -11.13 31.41 -32.38
CA ASN A 633 -10.72 30.08 -32.84
C ASN A 633 -9.80 29.34 -31.85
N GLU A 634 -9.36 29.98 -30.78
CA GLU A 634 -8.44 29.41 -29.79
C GLU A 634 -9.20 28.64 -28.71
N LEU A 635 -8.84 27.37 -28.50
CA LEU A 635 -9.29 26.60 -27.35
C LEU A 635 -8.57 27.13 -26.10
N VAL A 636 -9.32 27.75 -25.18
CA VAL A 636 -8.72 28.36 -23.97
C VAL A 636 -8.94 27.53 -22.72
N ARG A 637 -9.99 26.69 -22.69
CA ARG A 637 -10.26 25.75 -21.59
C ARG A 637 -10.88 24.46 -22.08
N ALA A 638 -10.59 23.38 -21.36
CA ALA A 638 -11.31 22.12 -21.45
C ALA A 638 -11.77 21.71 -20.04
N THR A 639 -13.04 21.32 -19.91
CA THR A 639 -13.67 20.95 -18.64
C THR A 639 -14.24 19.55 -18.75
N MET A 640 -13.79 18.66 -17.87
CA MET A 640 -14.30 17.29 -17.76
C MET A 640 -15.80 17.33 -17.47
N VAL A 641 -16.57 16.50 -18.19
CA VAL A 641 -18.00 16.32 -17.89
C VAL A 641 -18.19 15.85 -16.44
N GLY A 642 -19.13 16.48 -15.73
CA GLY A 642 -19.38 16.25 -14.30
C GLY A 642 -18.52 17.10 -13.35
N THR A 643 -17.74 18.06 -13.88
CA THR A 643 -16.96 18.98 -13.02
C THR A 643 -17.87 19.70 -12.02
N ASP A 644 -17.47 19.66 -10.74
CA ASP A 644 -18.21 20.18 -9.59
C ASP A 644 -19.62 19.57 -9.36
N SER A 645 -19.88 18.38 -9.92
CA SER A 645 -21.13 17.62 -9.75
C SER A 645 -20.84 16.21 -9.23
N LYS A 646 -21.36 15.87 -8.05
CA LYS A 646 -21.10 14.58 -7.39
C LYS A 646 -21.77 13.39 -8.09
N ASP A 647 -22.93 13.63 -8.69
CA ASP A 647 -23.76 12.63 -9.36
C ASP A 647 -23.71 12.74 -10.89
N ASN A 648 -22.83 13.60 -11.42
CA ASN A 648 -22.72 13.88 -12.84
C ASN A 648 -24.05 14.34 -13.48
N SER A 649 -24.89 15.07 -12.73
CA SER A 649 -26.14 15.68 -13.22
C SER A 649 -25.93 17.02 -13.93
N SER A 650 -24.77 17.65 -13.73
CA SER A 650 -24.40 18.92 -14.37
C SER A 650 -22.90 19.04 -14.56
N THR A 651 -22.45 20.03 -15.32
CA THR A 651 -21.04 20.44 -15.39
C THR A 651 -20.89 21.94 -15.14
N THR A 652 -20.03 22.30 -14.19
CA THR A 652 -19.58 23.69 -14.01
C THR A 652 -18.43 23.98 -14.96
N VAL A 653 -18.69 24.65 -16.08
CA VAL A 653 -17.72 24.97 -17.12
C VAL A 653 -17.11 26.35 -16.91
N ALA A 654 -15.78 26.43 -16.99
CA ALA A 654 -15.05 27.70 -16.94
C ALA A 654 -15.30 28.53 -18.21
N TYR A 655 -15.67 29.79 -18.02
CA TYR A 655 -15.94 30.78 -19.06
C TYR A 655 -15.19 32.08 -18.73
N PRO A 656 -13.84 32.09 -18.84
CA PRO A 656 -13.02 33.25 -18.52
C PRO A 656 -13.36 34.46 -19.41
N GLU A 657 -12.99 35.65 -18.94
CA GLU A 657 -13.21 36.89 -19.68
C GLU A 657 -12.64 36.81 -21.11
N GLY A 658 -13.40 37.34 -22.08
CA GLY A 658 -13.07 37.24 -23.50
C GLY A 658 -13.44 35.91 -24.16
N SER A 659 -14.00 34.94 -23.43
CA SER A 659 -14.54 33.72 -24.05
C SER A 659 -15.73 34.05 -24.95
N THR A 660 -15.83 33.31 -26.06
CA THR A 660 -16.81 33.53 -27.14
C THR A 660 -17.85 32.42 -27.24
N ARG A 661 -17.48 31.17 -26.91
CA ARG A 661 -18.40 30.03 -26.92
C ARG A 661 -17.96 28.87 -26.05
N ILE A 662 -18.93 28.01 -25.74
CA ILE A 662 -18.73 26.66 -25.21
C ILE A 662 -19.24 25.66 -26.24
N GLU A 663 -18.47 24.61 -26.50
CA GLU A 663 -18.86 23.48 -27.33
C GLU A 663 -18.82 22.17 -26.54
N ALA A 664 -19.86 21.35 -26.71
CA ALA A 664 -19.91 19.99 -26.21
C ALA A 664 -19.28 19.05 -27.24
N VAL A 665 -18.34 18.23 -26.79
CA VAL A 665 -17.63 17.27 -27.64
C VAL A 665 -18.26 15.89 -27.49
N SER A 666 -18.47 15.23 -28.63
CA SER A 666 -18.93 13.84 -28.74
C SER A 666 -17.76 12.86 -28.79
N TRP A 667 -18.01 11.57 -28.53
CA TRP A 667 -16.99 10.51 -28.53
C TRP A 667 -16.23 10.40 -29.86
N ASP A 668 -16.84 10.79 -30.96
CA ASP A 668 -16.29 10.81 -32.32
C ASP A 668 -15.56 12.14 -32.65
N GLY A 669 -15.48 13.06 -31.69
CA GLY A 669 -14.86 14.36 -31.84
C GLY A 669 -15.76 15.41 -32.50
N LYS A 670 -17.05 15.15 -32.74
CA LYS A 670 -17.97 16.18 -33.23
C LYS A 670 -18.24 17.23 -32.14
N ARG A 671 -18.15 18.52 -32.50
CA ARG A 671 -18.45 19.65 -31.61
C ARG A 671 -19.86 20.20 -31.87
N THR A 672 -20.65 20.33 -30.81
CA THR A 672 -21.98 20.94 -30.82
C THR A 672 -21.96 22.22 -30.00
N LEU A 673 -22.41 23.33 -30.59
CA LEU A 673 -22.42 24.63 -29.93
C LEU A 673 -23.42 24.63 -28.77
N VAL A 674 -22.94 24.91 -27.56
CA VAL A 674 -23.75 24.94 -26.32
C VAL A 674 -24.21 26.35 -26.00
N TYR A 675 -23.25 27.26 -25.95
CA TYR A 675 -23.42 28.63 -25.49
C TYR A 675 -22.53 29.58 -26.31
N GLY A 676 -22.97 30.82 -26.48
CA GLY A 676 -22.20 31.85 -27.20
C GLY A 676 -22.32 31.73 -28.73
N LYS A 677 -21.31 32.20 -29.46
CA LYS A 677 -21.36 32.30 -30.94
C LYS A 677 -20.05 31.84 -31.58
N ARG A 678 -20.14 31.14 -32.72
CA ARG A 678 -18.99 30.83 -33.55
C ARG A 678 -18.53 32.08 -34.32
N PRO A 679 -17.21 32.26 -34.56
CA PRO A 679 -16.72 33.28 -35.47
C PRO A 679 -17.44 33.16 -36.83
N ALA A 680 -17.67 34.30 -37.49
CA ALA A 680 -18.10 34.27 -38.88
C ALA A 680 -17.03 33.54 -39.71
N LYS A 681 -17.46 32.68 -40.63
CA LYS A 681 -16.57 31.90 -41.49
C LYS A 681 -15.77 32.78 -42.44
#